data_AF-A0AAF6ANQ8-F1
#
_entry.id   AF-A0AAF6ANQ8-F1
#
_cell.length_a   1.000
_cell.length_b   1.000
_cell.length_c   1.000
_cell.angle_alpha   90.00
_cell.angle_beta   90.00
_cell.angle_gamma   90.00
#
_symmetry.space_group_name_H-M   'P 1'
#
loop_
_entity.id
_entity.type
_entity.pdbx_description
1 polymer ?
#
loop_
_entity_poly.entity_id
_entity_poly.type
_entity_poly.pdbx_seq_one_letter_code
_entity_poly.pdbx_strand_id
1 'polypeptide(L)'
;MTLFGYNLQKDGEKVMIVHEASARYGTEFTMEREDHFSLCMPWSRSSNTYIRLTEFIQRIREDIYSYKGMRNRSDLQMVPKMAIILLRKSLLFETVRNFLGANPLVGLHGMGGVGKTTLAKMLFNDLCAEFECTCFIPGFRLRGDYKEMEDILYSSMYHHGQKIEQGKLIRDRIDPTQTRLLLVLDDIDDVHVEFLWEISSKFDCVNSRFIFTSQNKEILDRCIVNSRDQGGEACVFDVDCLSHEKSKELFMSHAFPFPTEPSPSVTEWIDKIVAKCEGLPLTLEVMGSYLKKEYNEYTWIDCLLALDKAENIANFRERLWLKLQISYDRLNPMEQEMFLDAATLFCNSTWNLQEAKTCWSVLYGFEHIRWKTLVDLSLVYAVREEDCIQMHEQMRSLGMKLGGNRIRSILTKEKSSSSSITPMNTEEVIALRLGGCMPLDASHIFQMKKLRYLDVEEELMCGEDDVIFPSSVILLRARGEVNILRLRGEVNIHDDLVPDCSFLCSLLCSLHFTDGNVHLPGCLVALDLKAPLTYLPRTVTENRDLQVLKFEDCLFERLPQTFVEFRRLRHLTFSSCKELRSLPEDFGRFSELHSLELHHCYKFEALPDSFGNLHSLKNLMMVSLHNLQKLPENFGALSKLESLKISDAHNIYSLPDSFGRLTQLRDLYLDNMSNLLALPSSFGKLSQMRRLSMVGCMMTKELPRCFGNLLNLTILDIRDCRSVKVYPGSIHVIRRLPKLRYLIVETNFPRSKSEETSYLSERQFRELWLSG
;
A
#
# COMPACT_ATOMS: atom_id res chain seq x y z
N MET A 1 8.89 29.82 -21.63
CA MET A 1 7.76 30.52 -22.28
C MET A 1 6.83 29.51 -22.91
N THR A 2 5.55 29.65 -22.60
CA THR A 2 4.40 28.73 -22.71
C THR A 2 3.80 28.65 -24.12
N LEU A 3 3.17 27.52 -24.49
CA LEU A 3 1.85 27.43 -25.16
C LEU A 3 1.41 25.96 -25.34
N PHE A 4 0.31 25.58 -24.68
CA PHE A 4 -0.40 24.30 -24.82
C PHE A 4 -1.67 24.51 -25.66
N GLY A 5 -1.99 23.57 -26.56
CA GLY A 5 -3.29 23.46 -27.21
C GLY A 5 -3.82 22.03 -27.09
N TYR A 6 -4.96 21.85 -26.44
CA TYR A 6 -5.68 20.57 -26.28
C TYR A 6 -7.13 20.72 -26.72
N ASN A 7 -7.66 19.70 -27.40
CA ASN A 7 -9.09 19.45 -27.58
C ASN A 7 -9.46 18.14 -26.87
N LEU A 8 -10.53 18.17 -26.08
CA LEU A 8 -11.04 17.09 -25.22
C LEU A 8 -12.39 16.57 -25.74
N GLN A 9 -12.60 15.25 -25.70
CA GLN A 9 -13.93 14.64 -25.62
C GLN A 9 -13.96 13.42 -24.68
N LYS A 10 -15.16 13.16 -24.15
CA LYS A 10 -15.57 12.58 -22.86
C LYS A 10 -15.59 11.04 -22.76
N ASP A 11 -15.72 10.62 -21.49
CA ASP A 11 -16.25 9.37 -20.92
C ASP A 11 -15.27 8.25 -20.53
N GLY A 12 -15.34 7.87 -19.24
CA GLY A 12 -14.75 6.66 -18.65
C GLY A 12 -13.79 6.89 -17.48
N GLU A 13 -14.28 6.58 -16.27
CA GLU A 13 -13.55 6.30 -15.01
C GLU A 13 -12.86 7.46 -14.25
N LYS A 14 -13.50 7.79 -13.12
CA LYS A 14 -13.12 8.76 -12.10
C LYS A 14 -12.12 8.15 -11.10
N VAL A 15 -10.84 8.07 -11.47
CA VAL A 15 -9.73 7.92 -10.50
C VAL A 15 -8.53 8.69 -11.04
N MET A 16 -8.38 9.98 -10.75
CA MET A 16 -7.42 10.83 -11.43
C MET A 16 -6.94 12.05 -10.62
N ILE A 17 -6.24 11.82 -9.49
CA ILE A 17 -5.16 12.72 -9.01
C ILE A 17 -3.99 11.88 -8.50
N VAL A 18 -4.28 10.81 -7.74
CA VAL A 18 -3.29 9.81 -7.34
C VAL A 18 -2.68 9.09 -8.55
N HIS A 19 -3.53 8.69 -9.51
CA HIS A 19 -3.08 8.10 -10.77
C HIS A 19 -2.43 9.10 -11.72
N GLU A 20 -2.68 10.40 -11.58
CA GLU A 20 -2.08 11.37 -12.48
C GLU A 20 -0.65 11.70 -12.06
N ALA A 21 -0.33 11.69 -10.76
CA ALA A 21 1.05 11.73 -10.29
C ALA A 21 1.76 10.38 -10.53
N SER A 22 1.18 9.25 -10.09
CA SER A 22 1.83 7.94 -10.26
C SER A 22 2.04 7.56 -11.73
N ALA A 23 1.19 8.05 -12.64
CA ALA A 23 1.31 7.78 -14.06
C ALA A 23 1.95 8.93 -14.86
N ARG A 24 2.14 10.13 -14.31
CA ARG A 24 3.06 11.13 -14.90
C ARG A 24 4.51 10.94 -14.50
N TYR A 25 4.80 10.14 -13.47
CA TYR A 25 6.14 10.13 -12.86
C TYR A 25 6.66 8.75 -12.37
N GLY A 26 5.91 7.66 -12.52
CA GLY A 26 6.39 6.28 -12.29
C GLY A 26 6.95 5.97 -10.88
N THR A 27 7.97 5.10 -10.81
CA THR A 27 8.67 4.58 -9.61
C THR A 27 9.27 5.64 -8.63
N GLU A 28 9.22 6.92 -8.95
CA GLU A 28 9.71 8.06 -8.13
C GLU A 28 8.77 8.47 -6.97
N PHE A 29 7.71 7.69 -6.72
CA PHE A 29 6.72 7.97 -5.69
C PHE A 29 6.60 6.78 -4.73
N THR A 30 6.84 7.02 -3.45
CA THR A 30 6.29 6.17 -2.39
C THR A 30 4.90 6.63 -2.06
N MET A 31 3.91 5.90 -2.56
CA MET A 31 2.55 6.06 -2.08
C MET A 31 2.44 5.49 -0.66
N GLU A 32 2.62 6.34 0.35
CA GLU A 32 2.07 6.07 1.67
C GLU A 32 0.60 6.51 1.70
N ARG A 33 -0.26 5.52 1.51
CA ARG A 33 -1.63 5.72 1.04
C ARG A 33 -2.62 6.18 2.13
N GLU A 34 -2.14 6.61 3.29
CA GLU A 34 -3.01 6.86 4.45
C GLU A 34 -3.76 8.18 4.45
N ASP A 35 -3.45 9.18 3.60
CA ASP A 35 -4.08 10.52 3.73
C ASP A 35 -4.29 11.28 2.42
N HIS A 36 -4.43 10.57 1.29
CA HIS A 36 -4.67 11.15 -0.04
C HIS A 36 -3.59 12.13 -0.56
N PHE A 37 -2.48 12.35 0.15
CA PHE A 37 -1.32 13.13 -0.28
C PHE A 37 -0.11 12.21 -0.38
N SER A 38 0.29 11.84 -1.59
CA SER A 38 1.44 10.95 -1.82
C SER A 38 2.75 11.66 -1.50
N LEU A 39 3.69 10.93 -0.91
CA LEU A 39 5.06 11.43 -0.74
C LEU A 39 5.78 11.38 -2.08
N CYS A 40 6.46 12.47 -2.41
CA CYS A 40 7.24 12.60 -3.62
C CYS A 40 8.71 12.33 -3.28
N MET A 41 9.40 11.56 -4.13
CA MET A 41 10.82 11.25 -3.98
C MET A 41 11.60 11.70 -5.23
N PRO A 42 11.65 13.03 -5.52
CA PRO A 42 12.34 13.54 -6.69
C PRO A 42 13.85 13.36 -6.57
N TRP A 43 14.51 13.09 -7.70
CA TRP A 43 15.95 12.89 -7.74
C TRP A 43 16.74 14.19 -7.54
N SER A 44 16.16 15.31 -8.00
CA SER A 44 16.78 16.63 -7.92
C SER A 44 15.74 17.75 -8.05
N ARG A 45 16.14 18.98 -7.72
CA ARG A 45 15.36 20.19 -7.98
C ARG A 45 15.14 20.50 -9.47
N SER A 46 15.92 19.89 -10.36
CA SER A 46 15.75 20.03 -11.82
C SER A 46 14.92 18.91 -12.43
N SER A 47 14.55 17.89 -11.65
CA SER A 47 13.66 16.83 -12.12
C SER A 47 12.30 17.39 -12.53
N ASN A 48 11.73 16.85 -13.61
CA ASN A 48 10.38 17.23 -14.06
C ASN A 48 9.31 16.94 -12.99
N THR A 49 9.54 15.92 -12.16
CA THR A 49 8.71 15.56 -11.02
C THR A 49 8.67 16.68 -9.98
N TYR A 50 9.84 17.16 -9.55
CA TYR A 50 9.94 18.27 -8.62
C TYR A 50 9.36 19.56 -9.22
N ILE A 51 9.78 19.96 -10.41
CA ILE A 51 9.32 21.20 -11.05
C ILE A 51 7.79 21.23 -11.17
N ARG A 52 7.16 20.13 -11.59
CA ARG A 52 5.69 20.08 -11.75
C ARG A 52 4.95 19.99 -10.41
N LEU A 53 5.51 19.33 -9.40
CA LEU A 53 4.96 19.32 -8.06
C LEU A 53 5.04 20.71 -7.42
N THR A 54 6.20 21.37 -7.52
CA THR A 54 6.40 22.74 -7.05
C THR A 54 5.51 23.70 -7.81
N GLU A 55 5.38 23.59 -9.14
CA GLU A 55 4.41 24.35 -9.92
C GLU A 55 2.96 24.07 -9.49
N PHE A 56 2.61 22.83 -9.15
CA PHE A 56 1.26 22.49 -8.69
C PHE A 56 0.96 23.10 -7.32
N ILE A 57 1.87 22.92 -6.36
CA ILE A 57 1.80 23.53 -5.04
C ILE A 57 1.77 25.06 -5.19
N GLN A 58 2.60 25.62 -6.07
CA GLN A 58 2.66 27.05 -6.39
C GLN A 58 1.39 27.54 -7.08
N ARG A 59 0.76 26.79 -7.99
CA ARG A 59 -0.54 27.15 -8.58
C ARG A 59 -1.65 27.14 -7.53
N ILE A 60 -1.67 26.15 -6.63
CA ILE A 60 -2.59 26.17 -5.49
C ILE A 60 -2.35 27.44 -4.64
N ARG A 61 -1.10 27.90 -4.51
CA ARG A 61 -0.74 29.15 -3.82
C ARG A 61 -1.10 30.43 -4.62
N GLU A 62 -0.90 30.46 -5.94
CA GLU A 62 -0.93 31.66 -6.81
C GLU A 62 -2.30 31.94 -7.45
N ASP A 63 -3.04 30.92 -7.91
CA ASP A 63 -4.33 31.09 -8.63
C ASP A 63 -5.46 31.66 -7.73
N ILE A 64 -5.16 31.95 -6.46
CA ILE A 64 -6.10 32.50 -5.47
C ILE A 64 -6.24 34.03 -5.57
N TYR A 65 -5.35 34.74 -6.27
CA TYR A 65 -5.50 36.19 -6.47
C TYR A 65 -6.31 36.58 -7.72
N SER A 66 -6.55 35.66 -8.67
CA SER A 66 -7.35 35.97 -9.86
C SER A 66 -8.38 34.87 -10.16
N TYR A 67 -9.64 35.23 -9.98
CA TYR A 67 -10.81 34.36 -10.10
C TYR A 67 -11.10 33.82 -11.54
N LYS A 68 -10.14 33.86 -12.47
CA LYS A 68 -10.40 33.70 -13.93
C LYS A 68 -9.65 32.58 -14.65
N GLY A 69 -8.85 31.76 -13.96
CA GLY A 69 -7.87 30.89 -14.64
C GLY A 69 -8.17 29.40 -14.82
N MET A 70 -9.15 28.80 -14.16
CA MET A 70 -9.23 27.32 -14.13
C MET A 70 -10.16 26.73 -15.20
N ARG A 71 -9.56 26.19 -16.28
CA ARG A 71 -10.29 25.49 -17.36
C ARG A 71 -10.65 24.02 -17.08
N ASN A 72 -10.16 23.38 -16.02
CA ASN A 72 -10.59 22.02 -15.63
C ASN A 72 -10.80 21.88 -14.11
N ARG A 73 -12.06 21.97 -13.66
CA ARG A 73 -12.47 21.73 -12.25
C ARG A 73 -12.31 20.27 -11.79
N SER A 74 -12.10 19.33 -12.71
CA SER A 74 -11.87 17.90 -12.42
C SER A 74 -10.59 17.65 -11.62
N ASP A 75 -9.56 18.46 -11.86
CA ASP A 75 -8.19 18.23 -11.37
C ASP A 75 -8.01 18.76 -9.93
N LEU A 76 -9.05 19.34 -9.32
CA LEU A 76 -9.09 19.75 -7.92
C LEU A 76 -10.00 18.86 -7.06
N GLN A 77 -10.87 18.04 -7.67
CA GLN A 77 -11.82 17.20 -6.94
C GLN A 77 -11.14 16.06 -6.16
N MET A 78 -9.85 15.84 -6.33
CA MET A 78 -9.17 14.68 -5.75
C MET A 78 -7.85 14.97 -5.04
N VAL A 79 -7.56 16.25 -4.81
CA VAL A 79 -6.59 16.69 -3.82
C VAL A 79 -7.34 16.58 -2.51
N PRO A 80 -6.76 15.99 -1.45
CA PRO A 80 -7.42 16.00 -0.15
C PRO A 80 -7.86 17.43 0.14
N LYS A 81 -9.17 17.61 0.33
CA LYS A 81 -9.75 18.95 0.50
C LYS A 81 -9.14 19.67 1.69
N MET A 82 -8.69 18.92 2.68
CA MET A 82 -7.88 19.44 3.78
C MET A 82 -6.54 20.02 3.32
N ALA A 83 -5.81 19.38 2.39
CA ALA A 83 -4.58 19.95 1.83
C ALA A 83 -4.85 21.22 1.02
N ILE A 84 -5.99 21.32 0.33
CA ILE A 84 -6.42 22.58 -0.31
C ILE A 84 -6.65 23.66 0.75
N ILE A 85 -7.34 23.35 1.85
CA ILE A 85 -7.66 24.31 2.93
C ILE A 85 -6.40 24.73 3.70
N LEU A 86 -5.44 23.82 3.88
CA LEU A 86 -4.14 24.09 4.47
C LEU A 86 -3.24 24.92 3.53
N LEU A 87 -3.28 24.70 2.22
CA LEU A 87 -2.54 25.55 1.26
C LEU A 87 -3.22 26.92 1.06
N ARG A 88 -4.55 26.99 1.22
CA ARG A 88 -5.33 28.23 1.15
C ARG A 88 -5.13 29.08 2.41
N LYS A 89 -4.29 30.12 2.29
CA LYS A 89 -4.11 31.17 3.30
C LYS A 89 -3.62 30.68 4.68
N SER A 90 -3.01 29.49 4.79
CA SER A 90 -2.44 29.07 6.07
C SER A 90 -1.10 29.75 6.31
N LEU A 91 -1.09 30.71 7.23
CA LEU A 91 0.16 31.28 7.76
C LEU A 91 1.06 30.17 8.31
N LEU A 92 0.48 29.14 8.93
CA LEU A 92 1.21 28.05 9.59
C LEU A 92 2.15 27.28 8.65
N PHE A 93 1.73 26.95 7.42
CA PHE A 93 2.58 26.22 6.50
C PHE A 93 3.83 27.03 6.15
N GLU A 94 3.65 28.31 5.80
CA GLU A 94 4.76 29.20 5.45
C GLU A 94 5.65 29.49 6.65
N THR A 95 5.07 29.68 7.85
CA THR A 95 5.83 29.87 9.08
C THR A 95 6.70 28.65 9.39
N VAL A 96 6.14 27.45 9.34
CA VAL A 96 6.89 26.21 9.62
C VAL A 96 7.94 25.95 8.54
N ARG A 97 7.60 26.13 7.26
CA ARG A 97 8.54 26.01 6.13
C ARG A 97 9.74 26.96 6.29
N ASN A 98 9.47 28.24 6.58
CA ASN A 98 10.52 29.23 6.76
C ASN A 98 11.40 28.92 7.98
N PHE A 99 10.79 28.43 9.07
CA PHE A 99 11.54 27.98 10.24
C PHE A 99 12.45 26.79 9.90
N LEU A 100 11.93 25.76 9.21
CA LEU A 100 12.71 24.64 8.70
C LEU A 100 13.78 25.05 7.68
N GLY A 101 13.72 26.25 7.09
CA GLY A 101 14.82 26.78 6.27
C GLY A 101 16.08 27.04 7.11
N ALA A 102 15.91 27.58 8.32
CA ALA A 102 17.00 28.02 9.19
C ALA A 102 17.34 27.04 10.32
N ASN A 103 16.41 26.15 10.68
CA ASN A 103 16.47 25.38 11.91
C ASN A 103 16.27 23.87 11.67
N PRO A 104 16.93 23.01 12.48
CA PRO A 104 17.01 21.59 12.21
C PRO A 104 15.75 20.80 12.58
N LEU A 105 14.94 21.27 13.53
CA LEU A 105 13.92 20.42 14.16
C LEU A 105 12.61 21.18 14.40
N VAL A 106 11.50 20.54 14.00
CA VAL A 106 10.14 21.01 14.26
C VAL A 106 9.29 19.88 14.83
N GLY A 107 8.57 20.21 15.92
CA GLY A 107 7.44 19.42 16.41
C GLY A 107 6.11 19.99 15.90
N LEU A 108 5.22 19.16 15.41
CA LEU A 108 3.84 19.49 15.07
C LEU A 108 2.92 18.86 16.12
N HIS A 109 2.38 19.69 16.99
CA HIS A 109 1.44 19.28 18.03
C HIS A 109 0.00 19.55 17.58
N GLY A 110 -0.94 18.72 18.01
CA GLY A 110 -2.35 18.92 17.71
C GLY A 110 -3.19 17.67 17.88
N MET A 111 -4.50 17.83 17.90
CA MET A 111 -5.44 16.74 18.16
C MET A 111 -5.43 15.67 17.04
N GLY A 112 -5.91 14.46 17.36
CA GLY A 112 -6.14 13.43 16.34
C GLY A 112 -7.10 13.93 15.24
N GLY A 113 -6.72 13.75 13.97
CA GLY A 113 -7.55 14.16 12.82
C GLY A 113 -7.55 15.66 12.50
N VAL A 114 -6.72 16.49 13.16
CA VAL A 114 -6.62 17.94 12.89
C VAL A 114 -5.84 18.27 11.60
N GLY A 115 -5.10 17.29 11.04
CA GLY A 115 -4.33 17.46 9.80
C GLY A 115 -2.81 17.58 9.98
N LYS A 116 -2.25 17.16 11.14
CA LYS A 116 -0.79 17.12 11.38
C LYS A 116 -0.05 16.34 10.29
N THR A 117 -0.47 15.10 10.04
CA THR A 117 0.12 14.23 9.01
C THR A 117 0.03 14.86 7.63
N THR A 118 -1.12 15.47 7.28
CA THR A 118 -1.28 16.20 6.01
C THR A 118 -0.29 17.36 5.90
N LEU A 119 -0.11 18.15 6.96
CA LEU A 119 0.85 19.25 7.00
C LEU A 119 2.30 18.74 6.88
N ALA A 120 2.65 17.67 7.60
CA ALA A 120 3.98 17.05 7.55
C ALA A 120 4.31 16.53 6.15
N LYS A 121 3.36 15.84 5.49
CA LYS A 121 3.50 15.38 4.10
C LYS A 121 3.65 16.53 3.11
N MET A 122 2.93 17.64 3.33
CA MET A 122 3.08 18.84 2.50
C MET A 122 4.46 19.49 2.65
N LEU A 123 4.97 19.62 3.88
CA LEU A 123 6.32 20.12 4.16
C LEU A 123 7.39 19.20 3.57
N PHE A 124 7.22 17.88 3.74
CA PHE A 124 8.12 16.89 3.16
C PHE A 124 8.23 17.03 1.64
N ASN A 125 7.10 17.06 0.95
CA ASN A 125 7.06 17.18 -0.51
C ASN A 125 7.67 18.48 -1.03
N ASP A 126 7.54 19.57 -0.27
CA ASP A 126 8.10 20.87 -0.62
C ASP A 126 9.63 20.94 -0.40
N LEU A 127 10.16 20.19 0.57
CA LEU A 127 11.58 20.20 0.96
C LEU A 127 12.41 19.02 0.42
N CYS A 128 11.79 17.89 0.03
CA CYS A 128 12.48 16.63 -0.25
C CYS A 128 13.64 16.73 -1.26
N ALA A 129 13.50 17.53 -2.33
CA ALA A 129 14.55 17.67 -3.34
C ALA A 129 15.79 18.47 -2.90
N GLU A 130 15.75 19.05 -1.69
CA GLU A 130 16.86 19.81 -1.12
C GLU A 130 17.87 18.93 -0.37
N PHE A 131 17.50 17.67 -0.10
CA PHE A 131 18.22 16.70 0.72
C PHE A 131 18.68 15.51 -0.10
N GLU A 132 19.85 14.96 0.23
CA GLU A 132 20.37 13.74 -0.41
C GLU A 132 19.61 12.51 0.06
N CYS A 133 19.26 12.48 1.35
CA CYS A 133 18.49 11.41 1.96
C CYS A 133 17.15 11.93 2.44
N THR A 134 16.09 11.18 2.20
CA THR A 134 14.73 11.50 2.66
C THR A 134 14.07 10.27 3.23
N CYS A 135 13.31 10.42 4.31
CA CYS A 135 12.61 9.31 4.94
C CYS A 135 11.34 9.82 5.63
N PHE A 136 10.23 9.11 5.43
CA PHE A 136 8.98 9.35 6.13
C PHE A 136 8.54 8.02 6.73
N ILE A 137 8.27 8.01 8.03
CA ILE A 137 7.85 6.80 8.75
C ILE A 137 6.57 7.09 9.51
N PRO A 138 5.47 6.39 9.19
CA PRO A 138 4.27 6.39 10.00
C PRO A 138 4.52 5.74 11.37
N GLY A 139 4.05 6.36 12.46
CA GLY A 139 4.38 5.98 13.83
C GLY A 139 4.01 4.55 14.19
N PHE A 140 2.89 4.04 13.66
CA PHE A 140 2.50 2.65 13.91
C PHE A 140 3.48 1.61 13.36
N ARG A 141 4.39 1.98 12.44
CA ARG A 141 5.44 1.09 11.91
C ARG A 141 6.62 1.00 12.85
N LEU A 142 6.90 2.03 13.65
CA LEU A 142 7.99 2.02 14.63
C LEU A 142 7.54 1.19 15.82
N ARG A 143 8.04 -0.04 15.88
CA ARG A 143 7.78 -0.99 16.96
C ARG A 143 9.05 -1.78 17.22
N GLY A 144 9.13 -2.33 18.43
CA GLY A 144 10.21 -3.23 18.79
C GLY A 144 11.33 -2.57 19.56
N ASP A 145 12.48 -3.24 19.58
CA ASP A 145 13.69 -2.69 20.16
C ASP A 145 14.36 -1.67 19.22
N TYR A 146 15.42 -1.02 19.71
CA TYR A 146 16.16 -0.04 18.94
C TYR A 146 16.61 -0.54 17.55
N LYS A 147 17.04 -1.81 17.48
CA LYS A 147 17.61 -2.37 16.26
C LYS A 147 16.53 -2.60 15.21
N GLU A 148 15.36 -3.06 15.63
CA GLU A 148 14.20 -3.19 14.75
C GLU A 148 13.75 -1.83 14.19
N MET A 149 13.68 -0.81 15.05
CA MET A 149 13.36 0.56 14.62
C MET A 149 14.43 1.14 13.67
N GLU A 150 15.70 0.87 13.92
CA GLU A 150 16.82 1.25 13.05
C GLU A 150 16.71 0.58 11.66
N ASP A 151 16.41 -0.73 11.62
CA ASP A 151 16.20 -1.47 10.37
C ASP A 151 14.98 -0.94 9.58
N ILE A 152 13.89 -0.55 10.27
CA ILE A 152 12.72 0.10 9.65
C ILE A 152 13.11 1.45 9.05
N LEU A 153 13.89 2.28 9.77
CA LEU A 153 14.35 3.58 9.29
C LEU A 153 15.16 3.45 8.01
N TYR A 154 16.17 2.58 8.00
CA TYR A 154 17.04 2.42 6.84
C TYR A 154 16.34 1.79 5.64
N SER A 155 15.43 0.83 5.87
CA SER A 155 14.64 0.21 4.79
C SER A 155 13.55 1.14 4.22
N SER A 156 13.19 2.20 4.95
CA SER A 156 12.22 3.22 4.52
C SER A 156 12.88 4.45 3.88
N MET A 157 14.21 4.54 3.92
CA MET A 157 14.96 5.70 3.44
C MET A 157 15.15 5.68 1.91
N TYR A 158 15.16 6.87 1.35
CA TYR A 158 15.42 7.16 -0.06
C TYR A 158 16.68 8.00 -0.18
N HIS A 159 17.57 7.63 -1.10
CA HIS A 159 18.76 8.40 -1.44
C HIS A 159 18.65 8.91 -2.89
N HIS A 160 18.64 10.23 -3.08
CA HIS A 160 18.40 10.89 -4.37
C HIS A 160 17.20 10.31 -5.13
N GLY A 161 16.07 10.13 -4.43
CA GLY A 161 14.83 9.64 -5.02
C GLY A 161 14.77 8.12 -5.26
N GLN A 162 15.85 7.37 -4.95
CA GLN A 162 15.88 5.91 -5.07
C GLN A 162 15.71 5.24 -3.71
N LYS A 163 14.81 4.26 -3.62
CA LYS A 163 14.62 3.48 -2.40
C LYS A 163 15.89 2.68 -2.10
N ILE A 164 16.32 2.67 -0.85
CA ILE A 164 17.48 1.87 -0.45
C ILE A 164 17.00 0.44 -0.14
N GLU A 165 17.44 -0.54 -0.91
CA GLU A 165 17.12 -1.95 -0.67
C GLU A 165 18.17 -2.61 0.26
N GLN A 166 17.68 -3.24 1.35
CA GLN A 166 18.36 -4.15 2.29
C GLN A 166 19.36 -3.56 3.32
N GLY A 167 18.95 -3.57 4.59
CA GLY A 167 19.58 -2.98 5.79
C GLY A 167 21.01 -3.40 6.18
N LYS A 168 21.62 -4.44 5.58
CA LYS A 168 22.96 -4.90 5.99
C LYS A 168 24.13 -4.29 5.21
N LEU A 169 23.89 -3.71 4.03
CA LEU A 169 24.92 -3.05 3.19
C LEU A 169 24.81 -1.52 3.18
N ILE A 170 23.87 -0.95 3.95
CA ILE A 170 23.52 0.49 3.93
C ILE A 170 24.51 1.33 4.76
N ARG A 171 24.98 0.79 5.91
CA ARG A 171 25.96 1.48 6.79
C ARG A 171 27.25 1.85 6.06
N ASP A 172 27.59 1.13 4.99
CA ASP A 172 28.81 1.34 4.20
C ASP A 172 28.60 2.31 3.02
N ARG A 173 27.35 2.67 2.68
CA ARG A 173 27.01 3.51 1.50
C ARG A 173 26.60 4.93 1.85
N ILE A 174 26.06 5.15 3.04
CA ILE A 174 25.65 6.46 3.53
C ILE A 174 26.52 6.79 4.71
N ASP A 175 27.37 7.80 4.55
CA ASP A 175 28.08 8.43 5.65
C ASP A 175 27.14 9.44 6.32
N PRO A 176 26.57 9.15 7.50
CA PRO A 176 25.61 10.04 8.16
C PRO A 176 26.19 11.42 8.49
N THR A 177 27.52 11.52 8.61
CA THR A 177 28.22 12.78 8.92
C THR A 177 28.37 13.69 7.70
N GLN A 178 28.22 13.16 6.49
CA GLN A 178 28.34 13.90 5.24
C GLN A 178 27.05 13.96 4.44
N THR A 179 26.00 13.25 4.87
CA THR A 179 24.71 13.21 4.16
C THR A 179 23.64 14.02 4.86
N ARG A 180 22.93 14.82 4.08
CA ARG A 180 21.81 15.64 4.59
C ARG A 180 20.51 14.86 4.52
N LEU A 181 19.87 14.68 5.68
CA LEU A 181 18.64 13.92 5.83
C LEU A 181 17.42 14.83 6.05
N LEU A 182 16.34 14.58 5.33
CA LEU A 182 15.00 15.04 5.70
C LEU A 182 14.21 13.85 6.28
N LEU A 183 13.96 13.87 7.59
CA LEU A 183 13.24 12.81 8.29
C LEU A 183 11.90 13.31 8.83
N VAL A 184 10.83 12.56 8.55
CA VAL A 184 9.52 12.76 9.16
C VAL A 184 9.13 11.52 9.94
N LEU A 185 8.92 11.67 11.25
CA LEU A 185 8.26 10.63 12.05
C LEU A 185 6.86 11.13 12.42
N ASP A 186 5.86 10.43 11.90
CA ASP A 186 4.45 10.76 12.13
C ASP A 186 3.92 10.02 13.36
N ASP A 187 3.14 10.65 14.22
CA ASP A 187 2.49 10.08 15.40
C ASP A 187 3.46 9.36 16.37
N ILE A 188 4.43 10.11 16.88
CA ILE A 188 5.41 9.60 17.87
C ILE A 188 4.84 9.58 19.29
N ASP A 189 5.34 8.63 20.09
CA ASP A 189 5.03 8.44 21.50
C ASP A 189 6.33 8.37 22.35
N ASP A 190 6.18 8.01 23.63
CA ASP A 190 7.26 8.04 24.61
C ASP A 190 8.41 7.09 24.28
N VAL A 191 8.13 5.95 23.65
CA VAL A 191 9.15 4.94 23.37
C VAL A 191 10.10 5.35 22.24
N HIS A 192 9.70 6.34 21.43
CA HIS A 192 10.48 6.83 20.28
C HIS A 192 11.48 7.95 20.65
N VAL A 193 11.36 8.58 21.82
CA VAL A 193 12.14 9.78 22.18
C VAL A 193 13.64 9.52 22.20
N GLU A 194 14.08 8.37 22.75
CA GLU A 194 15.50 8.01 22.84
C GLU A 194 16.07 7.67 21.46
N PHE A 195 15.34 6.88 20.67
CA PHE A 195 15.70 6.56 19.28
C PHE A 195 15.90 7.83 18.44
N LEU A 196 15.01 8.81 18.60
CA LEU A 196 15.08 10.09 17.91
C LEU A 196 16.35 10.88 18.21
N TRP A 197 16.72 10.94 19.49
CA TRP A 197 17.93 11.63 19.93
C TRP A 197 19.19 10.97 19.36
N GLU A 198 19.23 9.64 19.33
CA GLU A 198 20.35 8.93 18.74
C GLU A 198 20.45 9.14 17.22
N ILE A 199 19.33 9.09 16.49
CA ILE A 199 19.34 9.35 15.05
C ILE A 199 19.74 10.79 14.75
N SER A 200 19.23 11.78 15.48
CA SER A 200 19.65 13.16 15.29
C SER A 200 21.16 13.30 15.55
N SER A 201 21.69 12.68 16.60
CA SER A 201 23.13 12.73 16.92
C SER A 201 24.04 12.09 15.85
N LYS A 202 23.54 11.07 15.14
CA LYS A 202 24.29 10.35 14.09
C LYS A 202 24.41 11.17 12.81
N PHE A 203 23.35 11.89 12.42
CA PHE A 203 23.31 12.69 11.20
C PHE A 203 23.79 14.13 11.46
N ASP A 204 24.30 14.82 10.44
CA ASP A 204 24.64 16.25 10.57
C ASP A 204 23.36 17.07 10.87
N CYS A 205 23.13 17.35 12.15
CA CYS A 205 21.96 18.09 12.61
C CYS A 205 21.86 19.48 12.00
N VAL A 206 22.98 20.16 11.74
CA VAL A 206 22.96 21.54 11.24
C VAL A 206 22.34 21.59 9.85
N ASN A 207 22.62 20.59 9.02
CA ASN A 207 22.21 20.55 7.62
C ASN A 207 21.04 19.57 7.35
N SER A 208 20.67 18.73 8.31
CA SER A 208 19.51 17.84 8.25
C SER A 208 18.26 18.50 8.82
N ARG A 209 17.07 17.99 8.47
CA ARG A 209 15.78 18.48 8.94
C ARG A 209 14.92 17.35 9.47
N PHE A 210 14.35 17.58 10.65
CA PHE A 210 13.54 16.62 11.39
C PHE A 210 12.16 17.21 11.65
N ILE A 211 11.11 16.50 11.24
CA ILE A 211 9.71 16.87 11.48
C ILE A 211 9.06 15.75 12.28
N PHE A 212 8.56 16.06 13.46
CA PHE A 212 7.87 15.09 14.30
C PHE A 212 6.42 15.51 14.50
N THR A 213 5.49 14.56 14.49
CA THR A 213 4.10 14.83 14.85
C THR A 213 3.70 14.04 16.08
N SER A 214 2.95 14.65 16.99
CA SER A 214 2.40 13.95 18.15
C SER A 214 1.13 14.64 18.65
N GLN A 215 0.29 13.86 19.33
CA GLN A 215 -0.84 14.38 20.11
C GLN A 215 -0.40 14.84 21.51
N ASN A 216 0.79 14.45 21.97
CA ASN A 216 1.33 14.82 23.27
C ASN A 216 2.45 15.87 23.12
N LYS A 217 2.15 17.10 23.55
CA LYS A 217 3.10 18.22 23.49
C LYS A 217 4.36 17.97 24.35
N GLU A 218 4.21 17.30 25.49
CA GLU A 218 5.34 17.02 26.40
C GLU A 218 6.39 16.09 25.78
N ILE A 219 5.96 15.20 24.87
CA ILE A 219 6.87 14.31 24.13
C ILE A 219 7.70 15.14 23.15
N LEU A 220 7.05 16.04 22.40
CA LEU A 220 7.73 16.93 21.47
C LEU A 220 8.67 17.90 22.19
N ASP A 221 8.25 18.45 23.33
CA ASP A 221 9.07 19.32 24.16
C ASP A 221 10.32 18.58 24.66
N ARG A 222 10.20 17.32 25.09
CA ARG A 222 11.36 16.48 25.46
C ARG A 222 12.30 16.22 24.29
N CYS A 223 11.77 15.91 23.11
CA CYS A 223 12.58 15.76 21.90
C CYS A 223 13.36 17.04 21.58
N ILE A 224 12.73 18.21 21.73
CA ILE A 224 13.33 19.53 21.47
C ILE A 224 14.37 19.91 22.51
N VAL A 225 14.11 19.64 23.79
CA VAL A 225 15.07 19.96 24.87
C VAL A 225 16.36 19.17 24.69
N ASN A 226 16.26 17.87 24.37
CA ASN A 226 17.42 17.01 24.15
C ASN A 226 18.24 17.40 22.91
N SER A 227 17.69 18.19 21.98
CA SER A 227 18.39 18.65 20.77
C SER A 227 19.08 20.01 20.91
N ARG A 228 18.85 20.78 22.00
CA ARG A 228 19.41 22.13 22.17
C ARG A 228 20.93 22.17 22.33
N ASP A 229 21.54 21.05 22.69
CA ASP A 229 22.99 20.91 22.83
C ASP A 229 23.74 20.80 21.48
N GLN A 230 23.01 20.70 20.35
CA GLN A 230 23.57 20.39 19.02
C GLN A 230 23.66 21.59 18.07
N GLY A 231 23.36 22.81 18.52
CA GLY A 231 23.50 24.04 17.72
C GLY A 231 22.41 24.23 16.67
N GLY A 232 21.23 24.68 17.12
CA GLY A 232 20.09 25.05 16.27
C GLY A 232 18.86 25.34 17.14
N GLU A 233 17.95 26.20 16.68
CA GLU A 233 16.69 26.44 17.39
C GLU A 233 15.69 25.33 17.03
N ALA A 234 14.85 24.93 17.98
CA ALA A 234 13.84 23.91 17.75
C ALA A 234 12.52 24.33 18.41
N CYS A 235 11.41 24.12 17.71
CA CYS A 235 10.11 24.70 18.07
C CYS A 235 8.97 23.71 17.87
N VAL A 236 7.99 23.75 18.79
CA VAL A 236 6.69 23.09 18.61
C VAL A 236 5.70 24.09 18.03
N PHE A 237 5.09 23.71 16.90
CA PHE A 237 3.98 24.45 16.31
C PHE A 237 2.67 23.70 16.60
N ASP A 238 1.68 24.43 17.09
CA ASP A 238 0.34 23.92 17.29
C ASP A 238 -0.45 23.96 15.96
N VAL A 239 -1.00 22.82 15.55
CA VAL A 239 -1.91 22.68 14.42
C VAL A 239 -3.32 22.84 14.94
N ASP A 240 -3.87 24.04 14.76
CA ASP A 240 -5.19 24.42 15.26
C ASP A 240 -6.34 23.84 14.44
N CYS A 241 -7.51 23.78 15.08
CA CYS A 241 -8.77 23.45 14.40
C CYS A 241 -9.13 24.52 13.36
N LEU A 242 -9.93 24.13 12.36
CA LEU A 242 -10.37 25.03 11.30
C LEU A 242 -11.29 26.13 11.86
N SER A 243 -11.16 27.35 11.31
CA SER A 243 -12.14 28.41 11.56
C SER A 243 -13.50 28.04 10.97
N HIS A 244 -14.59 28.59 11.53
CA HIS A 244 -15.96 28.28 11.09
C HIS A 244 -16.16 28.38 9.57
N GLU A 245 -15.60 29.41 8.93
CA GLU A 245 -15.66 29.58 7.47
C GLU A 245 -14.99 28.42 6.72
N LYS A 246 -13.77 28.04 7.14
CA LYS A 246 -13.01 26.93 6.53
C LYS A 246 -13.68 25.58 6.83
N SER A 247 -14.26 25.43 8.02
CA SER A 247 -15.02 24.25 8.40
C SER A 247 -16.25 24.06 7.53
N LYS A 248 -16.99 25.16 7.28
CA LYS A 248 -18.15 25.17 6.40
C LYS A 248 -17.74 24.84 4.97
N GLU A 249 -16.65 25.41 4.46
CA GLU A 249 -16.11 25.08 3.13
C GLU A 249 -15.80 23.58 3.01
N LEU A 250 -15.09 23.00 4.00
CA LEU A 250 -14.78 21.58 4.02
C LEU A 250 -16.04 20.72 4.03
N PHE A 251 -16.93 20.96 5.00
CA PHE A 251 -18.18 20.22 5.15
C PHE A 251 -19.03 20.26 3.86
N MET A 252 -19.23 21.46 3.30
CA MET A 252 -20.02 21.66 2.09
C MET A 252 -19.47 20.89 0.90
N SER A 253 -18.15 20.80 0.79
CA SER A 253 -17.53 20.04 -0.29
C SER A 253 -17.85 18.54 -0.24
N HIS A 254 -18.09 17.97 0.96
CA HIS A 254 -18.44 16.56 1.18
C HIS A 254 -19.94 16.31 1.07
N ALA A 255 -20.76 17.18 1.66
CA ALA A 255 -22.22 17.09 1.58
C ALA A 255 -22.76 17.38 0.17
N PHE A 256 -22.13 18.32 -0.55
CA PHE A 256 -22.53 18.78 -1.88
C PHE A 256 -21.33 18.76 -2.86
N PRO A 257 -20.88 17.57 -3.31
CA PRO A 257 -19.68 17.43 -4.16
C PRO A 257 -19.88 17.90 -5.62
N PHE A 258 -21.09 18.30 -5.99
CA PHE A 258 -21.44 18.88 -7.29
C PHE A 258 -21.78 20.37 -7.09
N PRO A 259 -21.77 21.22 -8.14
CA PRO A 259 -22.14 22.65 -8.02
C PRO A 259 -23.65 22.85 -7.81
N THR A 260 -24.22 22.12 -6.86
CA THR A 260 -25.59 22.24 -6.37
C THR A 260 -25.54 23.04 -5.08
N GLU A 261 -26.21 24.18 -5.06
CA GLU A 261 -26.39 24.96 -3.84
C GLU A 261 -27.29 24.20 -2.86
N PRO A 262 -27.05 24.32 -1.54
CA PRO A 262 -27.94 23.74 -0.54
C PRO A 262 -29.32 24.37 -0.64
N SER A 263 -30.37 23.58 -0.37
CA SER A 263 -31.73 24.12 -0.23
C SER A 263 -31.75 25.20 0.87
N PRO A 264 -32.55 26.28 0.71
CA PRO A 264 -32.76 27.26 1.77
C PRO A 264 -33.17 26.61 3.11
N SER A 265 -33.94 25.51 3.06
CA SER A 265 -34.39 24.77 4.25
C SER A 265 -33.27 24.08 5.02
N VAL A 266 -32.17 23.70 4.36
CA VAL A 266 -31.04 23.01 5.03
C VAL A 266 -29.87 23.93 5.40
N THR A 267 -29.91 25.17 4.91
CA THR A 267 -28.82 26.14 5.12
C THR A 267 -28.62 26.47 6.60
N GLU A 268 -29.70 26.56 7.38
CA GLU A 268 -29.64 26.78 8.83
C GLU A 268 -28.98 25.59 9.56
N TRP A 269 -29.27 24.36 9.13
CA TRP A 269 -28.72 23.15 9.74
C TRP A 269 -27.22 22.99 9.47
N ILE A 270 -26.75 23.43 8.30
CA ILE A 270 -25.31 23.40 7.95
C ILE A 270 -24.51 24.16 8.99
N ASP A 271 -24.87 25.41 9.30
CA ASP A 271 -24.09 26.22 10.25
C ASP A 271 -24.12 25.64 11.67
N LYS A 272 -25.27 25.08 12.10
CA LYS A 272 -25.39 24.41 13.40
C LYS A 272 -24.49 23.18 13.47
N ILE A 273 -24.57 22.28 12.49
CA ILE A 273 -23.77 21.04 12.45
C ILE A 273 -22.27 21.36 12.37
N VAL A 274 -21.87 22.30 11.51
CA VAL A 274 -20.47 22.72 11.36
C VAL A 274 -19.92 23.25 12.69
N ALA A 275 -20.70 24.03 13.44
CA ALA A 275 -20.31 24.49 14.77
C ALA A 275 -20.09 23.32 15.75
N LYS A 276 -20.97 22.30 15.71
CA LYS A 276 -20.85 21.08 16.53
C LYS A 276 -19.65 20.21 16.13
N CYS A 277 -19.09 20.35 14.94
CA CYS A 277 -17.87 19.64 14.55
C CYS A 277 -16.58 20.25 15.15
N GLU A 278 -16.66 21.39 15.83
CA GLU A 278 -15.54 22.06 16.53
C GLU A 278 -14.31 22.30 15.64
N GLY A 279 -14.52 22.47 14.33
CA GLY A 279 -13.45 22.71 13.37
C GLY A 279 -12.54 21.51 13.08
N LEU A 280 -12.89 20.30 13.55
CA LEU A 280 -12.11 19.08 13.29
C LEU A 280 -12.36 18.56 11.85
N PRO A 281 -11.31 18.52 11.00
CA PRO A 281 -11.44 18.13 9.59
C PRO A 281 -12.08 16.77 9.37
N LEU A 282 -11.64 15.74 10.10
CA LEU A 282 -12.19 14.39 9.97
C LEU A 282 -13.69 14.36 10.31
N THR A 283 -14.09 15.00 11.41
CA THR A 283 -15.50 15.06 11.82
C THR A 283 -16.34 15.77 10.76
N LEU A 284 -15.85 16.89 10.21
CA LEU A 284 -16.51 17.63 9.13
C LEU A 284 -16.66 16.80 7.87
N GLU A 285 -15.63 16.03 7.50
CA GLU A 285 -15.66 15.11 6.36
C GLU A 285 -16.68 13.99 6.58
N VAL A 286 -16.64 13.30 7.73
CA VAL A 286 -17.52 12.16 8.02
C VAL A 286 -18.98 12.61 8.12
N MET A 287 -19.26 13.75 8.77
CA MET A 287 -20.62 14.31 8.84
C MET A 287 -21.09 14.85 7.49
N GLY A 288 -20.21 15.50 6.73
CA GLY A 288 -20.53 15.96 5.37
C GLY A 288 -20.86 14.78 4.45
N SER A 289 -20.07 13.72 4.48
CA SER A 289 -20.31 12.49 3.73
C SER A 289 -21.57 11.75 4.21
N TYR A 290 -21.89 11.78 5.50
CA TYR A 290 -23.15 11.27 6.06
C TYR A 290 -24.38 11.97 5.47
N LEU A 291 -24.32 13.29 5.29
CA LEU A 291 -25.41 14.11 4.75
C LEU A 291 -25.35 14.28 3.23
N LYS A 292 -24.46 13.54 2.56
CA LYS A 292 -24.24 13.63 1.12
C LYS A 292 -25.51 13.31 0.34
N LYS A 293 -25.97 14.28 -0.46
CA LYS A 293 -27.21 14.20 -1.25
C LYS A 293 -28.48 13.95 -0.42
N GLU A 294 -28.46 14.31 0.86
CA GLU A 294 -29.63 14.17 1.72
C GLU A 294 -30.54 15.39 1.62
N TYR A 295 -31.74 15.18 1.08
CA TYR A 295 -32.74 16.24 0.91
C TYR A 295 -33.78 16.25 2.04
N ASN A 296 -33.83 15.19 2.85
CA ASN A 296 -34.76 15.08 3.96
C ASN A 296 -34.25 15.86 5.17
N GLU A 297 -34.96 16.93 5.52
CA GLU A 297 -34.63 17.80 6.66
C GLU A 297 -34.57 17.03 7.99
N TYR A 298 -35.39 15.99 8.18
CA TYR A 298 -35.37 15.19 9.40
C TYR A 298 -34.02 14.51 9.65
N THR A 299 -33.33 14.06 8.59
CA THR A 299 -32.01 13.43 8.71
C THR A 299 -30.94 14.44 9.20
N TRP A 300 -31.07 15.71 8.81
CA TRP A 300 -30.20 16.79 9.29
C TRP A 300 -30.46 17.10 10.77
N ILE A 301 -31.74 17.11 11.18
CA ILE A 301 -32.14 17.29 12.58
C ILE A 301 -31.65 16.13 13.44
N ASP A 302 -31.83 14.87 13.02
CA ASP A 302 -31.36 13.71 13.77
C ASP A 302 -29.83 13.69 13.92
N CYS A 303 -29.11 14.09 12.86
CA CYS A 303 -27.66 14.25 12.91
C CYS A 303 -27.26 15.30 13.96
N LEU A 304 -27.91 16.47 13.96
CA LEU A 304 -27.67 17.53 14.93
C LEU A 304 -27.97 17.05 16.37
N LEU A 305 -29.09 16.37 16.59
CA LEU A 305 -29.46 15.82 17.89
C LEU A 305 -28.46 14.78 18.40
N ALA A 306 -27.91 13.95 17.52
CA ALA A 306 -26.87 12.99 17.87
C ALA A 306 -25.55 13.71 18.25
N LEU A 307 -25.18 14.76 17.53
CA LEU A 307 -24.03 15.60 17.86
C LEU A 307 -24.21 16.34 19.20
N ASP A 308 -25.41 16.86 19.46
CA ASP A 308 -25.77 17.51 20.74
C ASP A 308 -25.64 16.55 21.93
N LYS A 309 -26.06 15.29 21.75
CA LYS A 309 -25.89 14.25 22.77
C LYS A 309 -24.42 14.02 23.08
N ALA A 310 -23.56 13.97 22.07
CA ALA A 310 -22.12 13.77 22.23
C ALA A 310 -21.45 14.94 22.97
N GLU A 311 -21.94 16.18 22.82
CA GLU A 311 -21.36 17.36 23.50
C GLU A 311 -21.46 17.34 25.02
N ASN A 312 -22.43 16.59 25.58
CA ASN A 312 -22.59 16.47 27.02
C ASN A 312 -21.48 15.64 27.69
N ILE A 313 -20.58 15.03 26.91
CA ILE A 313 -19.46 14.25 27.42
C ILE A 313 -18.26 15.16 27.70
N ALA A 314 -17.82 15.17 28.96
CA ALA A 314 -16.69 15.99 29.41
C ALA A 314 -15.34 15.53 28.84
N ASN A 315 -15.16 14.21 28.63
CA ASN A 315 -13.93 13.68 28.04
C ASN A 315 -13.91 13.95 26.53
N PHE A 316 -12.96 14.78 26.09
CA PHE A 316 -12.84 15.17 24.68
C PHE A 316 -12.71 13.97 23.73
N ARG A 317 -11.90 12.97 24.07
CA ARG A 317 -11.64 11.80 23.21
C ARG A 317 -12.91 10.96 23.04
N GLU A 318 -13.65 10.77 24.12
CA GLU A 318 -14.94 10.08 24.07
C GLU A 318 -15.99 10.89 23.31
N ARG A 319 -16.02 12.21 23.49
CA ARG A 319 -16.87 13.12 22.70
C ARG A 319 -16.57 13.00 21.21
N LEU A 320 -15.30 13.05 20.81
CA LEU A 320 -14.88 12.87 19.40
C LEU A 320 -15.35 11.52 18.85
N TRP A 321 -15.12 10.44 19.59
CA TRP A 321 -15.52 9.11 19.18
C TRP A 321 -17.03 8.97 19.03
N LEU A 322 -17.84 9.55 19.92
CA LEU A 322 -19.30 9.56 19.77
C LEU A 322 -19.75 10.33 18.53
N LYS A 323 -19.11 11.47 18.22
CA LYS A 323 -19.40 12.23 16.99
C LYS A 323 -19.10 11.40 15.74
N LEU A 324 -17.98 10.68 15.71
CA LEU A 324 -17.62 9.80 14.60
C LEU A 324 -18.50 8.54 14.52
N GLN A 325 -18.96 8.04 15.66
CA GLN A 325 -19.82 6.86 15.76
C GLN A 325 -21.18 7.05 15.07
N ILE A 326 -21.69 8.29 14.95
CA ILE A 326 -22.96 8.59 14.28
C ILE A 326 -23.03 7.94 12.88
N SER A 327 -21.94 8.02 12.11
CA SER A 327 -21.90 7.42 10.76
C SER A 327 -21.79 5.89 10.77
N TYR A 328 -21.22 5.31 11.84
CA TYR A 328 -21.19 3.86 12.05
C TYR A 328 -22.57 3.32 12.47
N ASP A 329 -23.30 4.04 13.32
CA ASP A 329 -24.61 3.62 13.83
C ASP A 329 -25.68 3.55 12.71
N ARG A 330 -25.48 4.28 11.60
CA ARG A 330 -26.35 4.22 10.40
C ARG A 330 -26.11 2.98 9.53
N LEU A 331 -24.94 2.34 9.65
CA LEU A 331 -24.63 1.15 8.86
C LEU A 331 -25.57 0.00 9.22
N ASN A 332 -25.89 -0.84 8.25
CA ASN A 332 -26.60 -2.08 8.57
C ASN A 332 -25.67 -3.05 9.34
N PRO A 333 -26.21 -4.07 10.05
CA PRO A 333 -25.41 -4.94 10.91
C PRO A 333 -24.22 -5.62 10.20
N MET A 334 -24.35 -5.95 8.91
CA MET A 334 -23.28 -6.59 8.14
C MET A 334 -22.21 -5.59 7.70
N GLU A 335 -22.59 -4.36 7.36
CA GLU A 335 -21.66 -3.26 7.09
C GLU A 335 -20.90 -2.85 8.35
N GLN A 336 -21.56 -2.86 9.51
CA GLN A 336 -20.93 -2.66 10.81
C GLN A 336 -19.82 -3.70 11.05
N GLU A 337 -20.13 -4.99 10.89
CA GLU A 337 -19.13 -6.06 11.04
C GLU A 337 -17.95 -5.90 10.07
N MET A 338 -18.24 -5.57 8.81
CA MET A 338 -17.20 -5.35 7.80
C MET A 338 -16.34 -4.12 8.09
N PHE A 339 -16.91 -3.02 8.59
CA PHE A 339 -16.14 -1.87 9.08
C PHE A 339 -15.24 -2.26 10.24
N LEU A 340 -15.77 -3.04 11.19
CA LEU A 340 -15.00 -3.54 12.31
C LEU A 340 -13.84 -4.43 11.78
N ASP A 341 -14.09 -5.37 10.86
CA ASP A 341 -13.03 -6.23 10.31
C ASP A 341 -11.96 -5.40 9.60
N ALA A 342 -12.38 -4.40 8.83
CA ALA A 342 -11.47 -3.46 8.19
C ALA A 342 -10.58 -2.77 9.23
N ALA A 343 -11.15 -2.25 10.32
CA ALA A 343 -10.41 -1.53 11.35
C ALA A 343 -9.42 -2.41 12.14
N THR A 344 -9.84 -3.63 12.51
CA THR A 344 -9.07 -4.44 13.46
C THR A 344 -8.18 -5.49 12.81
N LEU A 345 -8.61 -6.08 11.69
CA LEU A 345 -7.93 -7.23 11.07
C LEU A 345 -7.12 -6.81 9.83
N PHE A 346 -7.74 -6.05 8.94
CA PHE A 346 -7.18 -5.79 7.62
C PHE A 346 -6.38 -4.48 7.53
N CYS A 347 -6.76 -3.43 8.26
CA CYS A 347 -6.02 -2.17 8.26
C CYS A 347 -4.61 -2.37 8.81
N ASN A 348 -3.62 -1.93 8.04
CA ASN A 348 -2.18 -2.07 8.30
C ASN A 348 -1.69 -3.53 8.29
N SER A 349 -2.40 -4.41 7.57
CA SER A 349 -1.95 -5.78 7.28
C SER A 349 -1.41 -5.90 5.85
N THR A 350 -0.82 -7.06 5.53
CA THR A 350 -0.38 -7.45 4.17
C THR A 350 -1.53 -7.87 3.23
N TRP A 351 -2.79 -7.75 3.68
CA TRP A 351 -3.95 -8.14 2.90
C TRP A 351 -4.43 -6.99 2.01
N ASN A 352 -4.67 -7.30 0.74
CA ASN A 352 -5.30 -6.36 -0.19
C ASN A 352 -6.83 -6.41 -0.08
N LEU A 353 -7.49 -5.41 -0.65
CA LEU A 353 -8.94 -5.27 -0.62
C LEU A 353 -9.64 -6.48 -1.27
N GLN A 354 -9.08 -7.06 -2.32
CA GLN A 354 -9.68 -8.19 -3.02
C GLN A 354 -9.72 -9.46 -2.16
N GLU A 355 -8.66 -9.73 -1.44
CA GLU A 355 -8.58 -10.87 -0.53
C GLU A 355 -9.51 -10.68 0.67
N ALA A 356 -9.60 -9.46 1.20
CA ALA A 356 -10.55 -9.13 2.26
C ALA A 356 -12.00 -9.26 1.78
N LYS A 357 -12.33 -8.75 0.58
CA LYS A 357 -13.62 -8.96 -0.09
C LYS A 357 -13.94 -10.44 -0.26
N THR A 358 -12.95 -11.26 -0.58
CA THR A 358 -13.14 -12.71 -0.71
C THR A 358 -13.60 -13.31 0.62
N CYS A 359 -12.98 -12.93 1.74
CA CYS A 359 -13.42 -13.33 3.08
C CYS A 359 -14.82 -12.80 3.41
N TRP A 360 -15.08 -11.52 3.14
CA TRP A 360 -16.37 -10.87 3.40
C TRP A 360 -17.51 -11.40 2.54
N SER A 361 -17.22 -11.88 1.33
CA SER A 361 -18.24 -12.48 0.45
C SER A 361 -18.86 -13.72 1.08
N VAL A 362 -18.05 -14.52 1.79
CA VAL A 362 -18.49 -15.72 2.50
C VAL A 362 -19.21 -15.37 3.80
N LEU A 363 -18.79 -14.30 4.47
CA LEU A 363 -19.33 -13.91 5.77
C LEU A 363 -20.60 -13.07 5.71
N TYR A 364 -20.62 -12.10 4.81
CA TYR A 364 -21.62 -11.04 4.75
C TYR A 364 -22.35 -11.01 3.40
N GLY A 365 -21.73 -11.53 2.33
CA GLY A 365 -22.17 -11.35 0.94
C GLY A 365 -22.04 -9.90 0.48
N PHE A 366 -22.53 -9.58 -0.72
CA PHE A 366 -22.62 -8.22 -1.33
C PHE A 366 -21.45 -7.26 -0.98
N GLU A 367 -20.23 -7.79 -0.89
CA GLU A 367 -19.04 -7.14 -0.37
C GLU A 367 -18.68 -5.88 -1.17
N HIS A 368 -18.93 -5.90 -2.49
CA HIS A 368 -18.71 -4.73 -3.34
C HIS A 368 -19.63 -3.55 -2.99
N ILE A 369 -20.92 -3.83 -2.71
CA ILE A 369 -21.89 -2.78 -2.35
C ILE A 369 -21.56 -2.24 -0.97
N ARG A 370 -21.29 -3.13 -0.02
CA ARG A 370 -20.97 -2.74 1.36
C ARG A 370 -19.68 -1.93 1.44
N TRP A 371 -18.61 -2.37 0.77
CA TRP A 371 -17.35 -1.62 0.72
C TRP A 371 -17.57 -0.22 0.15
N LYS A 372 -18.38 -0.13 -0.91
CA LYS A 372 -18.77 1.15 -1.49
C LYS A 372 -19.53 2.02 -0.49
N THR A 373 -20.44 1.47 0.32
CA THR A 373 -21.12 2.22 1.39
C THR A 373 -20.11 2.82 2.38
N LEU A 374 -19.15 2.01 2.86
CA LEU A 374 -18.14 2.50 3.81
C LEU A 374 -17.28 3.63 3.22
N VAL A 375 -16.89 3.50 1.95
CA VAL A 375 -16.14 4.54 1.22
C VAL A 375 -16.99 5.80 1.02
N ASP A 376 -18.25 5.67 0.62
CA ASP A 376 -19.13 6.81 0.36
C ASP A 376 -19.44 7.61 1.64
N LEU A 377 -19.34 6.99 2.81
CA LEU A 377 -19.46 7.61 4.13
C LEU A 377 -18.12 8.12 4.72
N SER A 378 -17.03 8.07 3.96
CA SER A 378 -15.67 8.44 4.44
C SER A 378 -15.22 7.65 5.70
N LEU A 379 -15.71 6.42 5.90
CA LEU A 379 -15.29 5.57 7.04
C LEU A 379 -14.00 4.81 6.73
N VAL A 380 -13.76 4.54 5.45
CA VAL A 380 -12.56 3.91 4.88
C VAL A 380 -12.18 4.63 3.59
N TYR A 381 -10.93 4.51 3.17
CA TYR A 381 -10.49 5.12 1.93
C TYR A 381 -10.82 4.27 0.71
N ALA A 382 -11.08 4.93 -0.42
CA ALA A 382 -11.22 4.26 -1.70
C ALA A 382 -9.85 3.74 -2.18
N VAL A 383 -9.65 2.43 -2.14
CA VAL A 383 -8.44 1.75 -2.63
C VAL A 383 -8.77 0.80 -3.78
N ARG A 384 -7.78 0.46 -4.63
CA ARG A 384 -7.95 -0.54 -5.68
C ARG A 384 -7.98 -1.95 -5.08
N GLU A 385 -8.38 -2.93 -5.87
CA GLU A 385 -8.53 -4.32 -5.39
C GLU A 385 -7.18 -4.95 -5.00
N GLU A 386 -6.11 -4.58 -5.69
CA GLU A 386 -4.73 -4.95 -5.41
C GLU A 386 -4.07 -4.19 -4.24
N ASP A 387 -4.78 -3.22 -3.64
CA ASP A 387 -4.24 -2.32 -2.63
C ASP A 387 -4.70 -2.71 -1.21
N CYS A 388 -3.82 -2.55 -0.21
CA CYS A 388 -4.18 -2.74 1.20
C CYS A 388 -5.35 -1.86 1.63
N ILE A 389 -6.18 -2.38 2.54
CA ILE A 389 -7.27 -1.62 3.16
C ILE A 389 -6.71 -0.52 4.06
N GLN A 390 -7.31 0.66 3.98
CA GLN A 390 -6.87 1.82 4.74
C GLN A 390 -8.05 2.65 5.24
N MET A 391 -7.83 3.28 6.38
CA MET A 391 -8.78 4.18 7.03
C MET A 391 -8.04 5.17 7.91
N HIS A 392 -8.70 6.28 8.22
CA HIS A 392 -8.15 7.28 9.12
C HIS A 392 -7.91 6.68 10.53
N GLU A 393 -6.80 7.03 11.17
CA GLU A 393 -6.35 6.48 12.46
C GLU A 393 -7.41 6.60 13.59
N GLN A 394 -8.07 7.76 13.68
CA GLN A 394 -9.20 7.96 14.62
C GLN A 394 -10.42 7.07 14.31
N MET A 395 -10.75 6.82 13.04
CA MET A 395 -11.81 5.88 12.66
C MET A 395 -11.41 4.44 13.00
N ARG A 396 -10.15 4.09 12.80
CA ARG A 396 -9.59 2.80 13.22
C ARG A 396 -9.68 2.63 14.73
N SER A 397 -9.27 3.63 15.50
CA SER A 397 -9.34 3.63 16.96
C SER A 397 -10.77 3.46 17.46
N LEU A 398 -11.74 4.13 16.82
CA LEU A 398 -13.15 3.92 17.08
C LEU A 398 -13.56 2.47 16.78
N GLY A 399 -13.20 1.92 15.62
CA GLY A 399 -13.48 0.53 15.27
C GLY A 399 -12.85 -0.48 16.24
N MET A 400 -11.64 -0.23 16.73
CA MET A 400 -10.99 -1.03 17.78
C MET A 400 -11.77 -0.96 19.09
N LYS A 401 -12.23 0.23 19.51
CA LYS A 401 -13.04 0.41 20.73
C LYS A 401 -14.39 -0.31 20.62
N LEU A 402 -15.09 -0.14 19.50
CA LEU A 402 -16.39 -0.77 19.24
C LEU A 402 -16.27 -2.29 19.12
N GLY A 403 -15.21 -2.77 18.47
CA GLY A 403 -14.91 -4.20 18.33
C GLY A 403 -14.45 -4.88 19.62
N GLY A 404 -13.91 -4.10 20.57
CA GLY A 404 -13.41 -4.60 21.87
C GLY A 404 -14.47 -5.32 22.71
N ASN A 405 -15.75 -5.00 22.54
CA ASN A 405 -16.85 -5.67 23.24
C ASN A 405 -17.30 -7.00 22.58
N ARG A 406 -16.81 -7.36 21.38
CA ARG A 406 -17.17 -8.61 20.66
C ARG A 406 -16.04 -9.65 20.61
N ILE A 407 -15.08 -9.56 21.55
CA ILE A 407 -13.89 -10.43 21.69
C ILE A 407 -13.25 -10.77 20.32
N ARG A 408 -12.71 -9.72 19.68
CA ARG A 408 -11.50 -9.89 18.87
C ARG A 408 -10.30 -9.80 19.82
N SER A 409 -10.10 -10.82 20.64
CA SER A 409 -9.01 -10.81 21.62
C SER A 409 -7.68 -10.93 20.89
N ILE A 410 -6.89 -9.87 20.95
CA ILE A 410 -5.45 -9.97 20.77
C ILE A 410 -4.94 -10.49 22.12
N LEU A 411 -4.70 -11.79 22.23
CA LEU A 411 -3.93 -12.34 23.35
C LEU A 411 -2.46 -12.13 23.00
N THR A 412 -1.99 -10.90 23.20
CA THR A 412 -0.57 -10.58 23.21
C THR A 412 -0.09 -10.66 24.64
N LYS A 413 1.00 -11.39 24.88
CA LYS A 413 1.72 -11.35 26.15
C LYS A 413 2.33 -9.96 26.34
N GLU A 414 1.57 -8.99 26.85
CA GLU A 414 2.18 -7.84 27.50
C GLU A 414 2.96 -8.37 28.70
N LYS A 415 4.18 -7.85 28.90
CA LYS A 415 5.17 -8.27 29.90
C LYS A 415 4.64 -8.11 31.34
N SER A 416 3.71 -8.95 31.78
CA SER A 416 3.40 -9.16 33.18
C SER A 416 3.34 -10.65 33.45
N SER A 417 4.29 -11.08 34.28
CA SER A 417 4.42 -12.38 34.92
C SER A 417 3.10 -13.11 35.19
N SER A 418 3.07 -14.39 34.76
CA SER A 418 2.24 -15.45 35.33
C SER A 418 0.78 -15.11 35.63
N SER A 419 -0.08 -15.17 34.63
CA SER A 419 -1.44 -15.69 34.85
C SER A 419 -1.87 -16.47 33.62
N SER A 420 -2.27 -17.72 33.84
CA SER A 420 -3.05 -18.51 32.90
C SER A 420 -4.26 -17.68 32.46
N ILE A 421 -4.60 -17.78 31.17
CA ILE A 421 -5.81 -17.17 30.61
C ILE A 421 -6.99 -17.60 31.49
N THR A 422 -7.58 -16.66 32.22
CA THR A 422 -8.87 -16.92 32.86
C THR A 422 -9.90 -17.11 31.75
N PRO A 423 -10.85 -18.04 31.89
CA PRO A 423 -11.80 -18.37 30.84
C PRO A 423 -12.73 -17.16 30.62
N MET A 424 -12.33 -16.27 29.71
CA MET A 424 -13.29 -15.44 28.98
C MET A 424 -14.29 -16.37 28.30
N ASN A 425 -15.50 -15.87 28.05
CA ASN A 425 -16.57 -16.60 27.39
C ASN A 425 -16.13 -17.00 25.96
N THR A 426 -15.43 -18.13 25.81
CA THR A 426 -14.75 -18.59 24.59
C THR A 426 -15.71 -18.78 23.43
N GLU A 427 -17.00 -18.99 23.71
CA GLU A 427 -18.05 -19.14 22.70
C GLU A 427 -18.34 -17.84 21.91
N GLU A 428 -17.90 -16.67 22.39
CA GLU A 428 -18.16 -15.38 21.71
C GLU A 428 -16.99 -14.86 20.86
N VAL A 429 -15.84 -15.53 20.87
CA VAL A 429 -14.64 -15.08 20.15
C VAL A 429 -14.86 -15.18 18.65
N ILE A 430 -14.74 -14.06 17.94
CA ILE A 430 -14.90 -13.99 16.46
C ILE A 430 -13.55 -13.97 15.75
N ALA A 431 -12.56 -13.29 16.34
CA ALA A 431 -11.20 -13.25 15.82
C ALA A 431 -10.19 -13.41 16.96
N LEU A 432 -9.16 -14.20 16.72
CA LEU A 432 -8.10 -14.45 17.69
C LEU A 432 -6.76 -14.14 17.03
N ARG A 433 -6.02 -13.20 17.62
CA ARG A 433 -4.60 -13.02 17.33
C ARG A 433 -3.79 -13.49 18.53
N LEU A 434 -2.88 -14.42 18.29
CA LEU A 434 -1.95 -14.95 19.29
C LEU A 434 -0.59 -14.30 19.07
N GLY A 435 -0.19 -13.42 19.99
CA GLY A 435 1.10 -12.75 19.97
C GLY A 435 1.96 -13.16 21.16
N GLY A 436 3.21 -13.57 20.90
CA GLY A 436 4.12 -14.10 21.90
C GLY A 436 3.95 -15.60 22.16
N CYS A 437 4.98 -16.21 22.75
CA CYS A 437 4.99 -17.60 23.19
C CYS A 437 3.99 -17.82 24.34
N MET A 438 2.72 -18.07 23.97
CA MET A 438 1.67 -18.56 24.86
C MET A 438 1.40 -20.04 24.53
N PRO A 439 1.54 -20.96 25.50
CA PRO A 439 0.99 -22.30 25.37
C PRO A 439 -0.54 -22.20 25.34
N LEU A 440 -1.12 -22.05 24.14
CA LEU A 440 -2.54 -22.22 23.94
C LEU A 440 -2.78 -23.63 23.43
N ASP A 441 -3.30 -24.48 24.30
CA ASP A 441 -3.72 -25.83 23.93
C ASP A 441 -4.83 -25.74 22.86
N ALA A 442 -4.64 -26.47 21.76
CA ALA A 442 -5.56 -26.57 20.63
C ALA A 442 -7.00 -26.91 21.06
N SER A 443 -7.16 -27.63 22.18
CA SER A 443 -8.45 -27.93 22.79
C SER A 443 -9.28 -26.67 23.13
N HIS A 444 -8.64 -25.56 23.50
CA HIS A 444 -9.31 -24.29 23.79
C HIS A 444 -9.75 -23.57 22.51
N ILE A 445 -8.95 -23.66 21.43
CA ILE A 445 -9.31 -23.07 20.13
C ILE A 445 -10.53 -23.79 19.57
N PHE A 446 -10.59 -25.12 19.68
CA PHE A 446 -11.74 -25.92 19.24
C PHE A 446 -13.07 -25.50 19.91
N GLN A 447 -13.02 -25.05 21.17
CA GLN A 447 -14.21 -24.59 21.89
C GLN A 447 -14.76 -23.24 21.40
N MET A 448 -13.98 -22.47 20.62
CA MET A 448 -14.39 -21.17 20.09
C MET A 448 -15.27 -21.32 18.84
N LYS A 449 -16.52 -21.76 19.03
CA LYS A 449 -17.46 -22.08 17.93
C LYS A 449 -17.82 -20.91 17.01
N LYS A 450 -17.59 -19.65 17.42
CA LYS A 450 -17.82 -18.44 16.61
C LYS A 450 -16.55 -17.92 15.93
N LEU A 451 -15.39 -18.58 16.13
CA LEU A 451 -14.11 -18.13 15.62
C LEU A 451 -14.07 -18.19 14.09
N ARG A 452 -13.87 -17.05 13.46
CA ARG A 452 -13.80 -16.90 12.00
C ARG A 452 -12.39 -16.57 11.50
N TYR A 453 -11.62 -15.86 12.32
CA TYR A 453 -10.28 -15.39 11.98
C TYR A 453 -9.28 -15.86 13.02
N LEU A 454 -8.23 -16.54 12.59
CA LEU A 454 -7.15 -16.98 13.47
C LEU A 454 -5.80 -16.52 12.90
N ASP A 455 -5.09 -15.68 13.66
CA ASP A 455 -3.76 -15.14 13.32
C ASP A 455 -2.77 -15.57 14.41
N VAL A 456 -1.87 -16.47 14.06
CA VAL A 456 -0.88 -17.07 14.95
C VAL A 456 0.47 -16.45 14.59
N GLU A 457 0.96 -15.51 15.40
CA GLU A 457 2.19 -14.77 15.08
C GLU A 457 3.47 -15.51 15.50
N GLU A 458 3.40 -16.40 16.50
CA GLU A 458 4.53 -17.21 17.00
C GLU A 458 4.20 -18.72 17.07
N GLU A 459 4.90 -19.50 17.90
CA GLU A 459 4.76 -20.96 18.05
C GLU A 459 3.42 -21.34 18.73
N LEU A 460 2.59 -22.13 18.02
CA LEU A 460 1.41 -22.77 18.60
C LEU A 460 1.83 -24.12 19.19
N MET A 461 1.91 -24.22 20.51
CA MET A 461 2.23 -25.49 21.18
C MET A 461 1.02 -26.42 21.15
N CYS A 462 1.11 -27.45 20.32
CA CYS A 462 0.09 -28.48 20.19
C CYS A 462 0.47 -29.67 21.10
N GLY A 463 -0.50 -30.25 21.81
CA GLY A 463 -0.30 -31.48 22.59
C GLY A 463 0.03 -32.69 21.70
N GLU A 464 0.03 -33.89 22.26
CA GLU A 464 0.23 -35.13 21.49
C GLU A 464 -0.96 -35.50 20.57
N ASP A 465 -2.06 -34.74 20.62
CA ASP A 465 -3.31 -34.95 19.88
C ASP A 465 -3.40 -34.09 18.60
N ASP A 466 -4.21 -34.55 17.62
CA ASP A 466 -4.48 -33.82 16.39
C ASP A 466 -5.10 -32.44 16.64
N VAL A 467 -4.58 -31.42 15.93
CA VAL A 467 -5.13 -30.05 16.01
C VAL A 467 -6.37 -29.94 15.13
N ILE A 468 -7.54 -29.89 15.77
CA ILE A 468 -8.81 -29.63 15.10
C ILE A 468 -9.18 -28.16 15.28
N PHE A 469 -9.07 -27.41 14.19
CA PHE A 469 -9.59 -26.04 14.15
C PHE A 469 -11.12 -26.05 14.09
N PRO A 470 -11.81 -25.05 14.69
CA PRO A 470 -13.25 -24.90 14.53
C PRO A 470 -13.64 -24.85 13.05
N SER A 471 -14.72 -25.54 12.70
CA SER A 471 -15.29 -25.53 11.34
C SER A 471 -15.92 -24.18 10.95
N SER A 472 -15.79 -23.15 11.77
CA SER A 472 -16.18 -21.77 11.49
C SER A 472 -15.02 -20.90 10.99
N VAL A 473 -13.77 -21.39 11.07
CA VAL A 473 -12.57 -20.62 10.70
C VAL A 473 -12.48 -20.47 9.18
N ILE A 474 -12.54 -19.23 8.72
CA ILE A 474 -12.55 -18.85 7.30
C ILE A 474 -11.20 -18.28 6.87
N LEU A 475 -10.47 -17.66 7.80
CA LEU A 475 -9.12 -17.16 7.59
C LEU A 475 -8.18 -17.72 8.65
N LEU A 476 -7.09 -18.33 8.18
CA LEU A 476 -5.99 -18.81 9.02
C LEU A 476 -4.68 -18.16 8.56
N ARG A 477 -3.97 -17.53 9.49
CA ARG A 477 -2.64 -16.98 9.28
C ARG A 477 -1.67 -17.57 10.30
N ALA A 478 -0.53 -18.04 9.85
CA ALA A 478 0.52 -18.62 10.68
C ALA A 478 1.87 -18.00 10.32
N ARG A 479 2.54 -17.32 11.28
CA ARG A 479 3.78 -16.55 11.05
C ARG A 479 4.99 -16.94 11.91
N GLY A 480 4.88 -17.98 12.73
CA GLY A 480 5.95 -18.45 13.61
C GLY A 480 6.64 -19.73 13.14
N GLU A 481 7.73 -20.08 13.81
CA GLU A 481 8.22 -21.46 13.87
C GLU A 481 7.16 -22.29 14.58
N VAL A 482 6.19 -22.83 13.83
CA VAL A 482 5.27 -23.80 14.40
C VAL A 482 6.06 -25.09 14.57
N ASN A 483 6.83 -25.20 15.66
CA ASN A 483 7.41 -26.47 16.03
C ASN A 483 6.23 -27.39 16.37
N ILE A 484 6.10 -28.42 15.54
CA ILE A 484 5.32 -29.60 15.85
C ILE A 484 3.80 -29.36 15.82
N LEU A 485 3.23 -29.36 14.62
CA LEU A 485 2.04 -30.19 14.42
C LEU A 485 2.53 -31.65 14.48
N ARG A 486 2.43 -32.31 15.65
CA ARG A 486 2.68 -33.76 15.76
C ARG A 486 1.43 -34.46 15.21
N LEU A 487 1.44 -34.67 13.91
CA LEU A 487 0.37 -35.29 13.16
C LEU A 487 0.59 -36.80 13.25
N ARG A 488 -0.28 -37.54 13.95
CA ARG A 488 -0.24 -39.01 13.96
C ARG A 488 -1.41 -39.55 13.16
N GLY A 489 -1.10 -40.13 11.99
CA GLY A 489 -1.99 -41.08 11.32
C GLY A 489 -1.39 -42.47 11.40
N GLU A 490 -2.12 -43.45 11.95
CA GLU A 490 -1.84 -44.85 11.67
C GLU A 490 -2.13 -45.11 10.18
N VAL A 491 -1.09 -45.24 9.36
CA VAL A 491 -1.18 -45.95 8.09
C VAL A 491 0.07 -46.81 7.92
N ASN A 492 -0.15 -48.11 7.81
CA ASN A 492 0.85 -49.11 7.43
C ASN A 492 1.44 -48.74 6.06
N ILE A 493 2.67 -48.23 6.06
CA ILE A 493 3.47 -48.10 4.84
C ILE A 493 4.06 -49.49 4.56
N HIS A 494 3.54 -50.16 3.53
CA HIS A 494 4.35 -51.12 2.79
C HIS A 494 5.23 -50.32 1.83
N ASP A 495 6.54 -50.42 2.06
CA ASP A 495 7.68 -50.27 1.16
C ASP A 495 7.47 -49.51 -0.17
N ASP A 496 8.17 -48.38 -0.34
CA ASP A 496 9.38 -48.37 -1.18
C ASP A 496 10.03 -46.97 -1.25
N LEU A 497 11.33 -46.93 -0.89
CA LEU A 497 12.38 -45.97 -1.25
C LEU A 497 12.22 -44.49 -0.82
N VAL A 498 12.61 -44.20 0.42
CA VAL A 498 13.29 -42.95 0.77
C VAL A 498 14.75 -43.29 1.11
N PRO A 499 15.76 -42.76 0.41
CA PRO A 499 17.15 -43.01 0.75
C PRO A 499 17.55 -42.28 2.05
N ASP A 500 18.29 -43.00 2.88
CA ASP A 500 18.92 -42.56 4.13
C ASP A 500 19.31 -41.08 4.17
N CYS A 501 18.74 -40.36 5.13
CA CYS A 501 19.29 -39.10 5.63
C CYS A 501 19.29 -39.13 7.17
N SER A 502 19.98 -40.10 7.75
CA SER A 502 20.35 -40.12 9.16
C SER A 502 21.66 -39.36 9.38
N PHE A 503 21.74 -38.07 9.05
CA PHE A 503 22.84 -37.18 9.50
C PHE A 503 22.46 -35.72 9.23
N LEU A 504 21.78 -35.09 10.19
CA LEU A 504 21.94 -33.69 10.63
C LEU A 504 20.77 -33.29 11.54
N CYS A 505 20.90 -33.72 12.79
CA CYS A 505 20.12 -33.21 13.90
C CYS A 505 21.05 -32.30 14.72
N SER A 506 21.10 -30.99 14.41
CA SER A 506 21.45 -29.93 15.36
C SER A 506 21.23 -28.54 14.73
N LEU A 507 20.57 -27.66 15.49
CA LEU A 507 20.41 -26.22 15.23
C LEU A 507 19.87 -25.83 13.85
N LEU A 508 18.54 -25.70 13.74
CA LEU A 508 17.81 -24.60 13.09
C LEU A 508 16.36 -25.05 12.87
N CYS A 509 15.45 -24.30 13.47
CA CYS A 509 14.02 -24.50 13.40
C CYS A 509 13.54 -24.50 11.94
N SER A 510 12.86 -25.58 11.59
CA SER A 510 12.25 -25.78 10.29
C SER A 510 11.01 -26.61 10.50
N LEU A 511 9.88 -26.07 10.04
CA LEU A 511 8.60 -26.78 9.99
C LEU A 511 8.77 -28.02 9.12
N HIS A 512 9.07 -29.15 9.75
CA HIS A 512 8.89 -30.46 9.16
C HIS A 512 7.41 -30.78 9.37
N PHE A 513 6.59 -30.66 8.34
CA PHE A 513 5.44 -31.56 8.29
C PHE A 513 6.09 -32.97 8.38
N THR A 514 5.74 -33.79 9.36
CA THR A 514 6.07 -35.22 9.32
C THR A 514 4.84 -35.93 8.79
N ASP A 515 4.99 -37.04 8.06
CA ASP A 515 3.95 -37.81 7.37
C ASP A 515 2.67 -38.08 8.22
N GLY A 516 1.82 -37.06 8.31
CA GLY A 516 0.57 -37.08 9.05
C GLY A 516 -0.38 -36.05 8.47
N ASN A 517 -1.68 -36.31 8.62
CA ASN A 517 -2.73 -35.60 7.91
C ASN A 517 -3.09 -34.28 8.59
N VAL A 518 -2.71 -33.14 8.02
CA VAL A 518 -3.29 -31.84 8.43
C VAL A 518 -4.68 -31.70 7.80
N HIS A 519 -5.73 -31.78 8.60
CA HIS A 519 -7.08 -31.46 8.13
C HIS A 519 -7.39 -29.97 8.39
N LEU A 520 -7.21 -29.15 7.35
CA LEU A 520 -7.67 -27.76 7.38
C LEU A 520 -9.21 -27.71 7.48
N PRO A 521 -9.80 -26.69 8.12
CA PRO A 521 -11.24 -26.49 8.13
C PRO A 521 -11.82 -26.54 6.72
N GLY A 522 -12.88 -27.31 6.51
CA GLY A 522 -13.52 -27.42 5.19
C GLY A 522 -14.00 -26.08 4.64
N CYS A 523 -14.37 -25.14 5.52
CA CYS A 523 -14.81 -23.78 5.17
C CYS A 523 -13.66 -22.76 5.01
N LEU A 524 -12.39 -23.18 5.08
CA LEU A 524 -11.27 -22.27 5.00
C LEU A 524 -11.21 -21.63 3.61
N VAL A 525 -11.31 -20.30 3.56
CA VAL A 525 -11.29 -19.51 2.32
C VAL A 525 -9.92 -18.88 2.09
N ALA A 526 -9.21 -18.58 3.18
CA ALA A 526 -7.98 -17.84 3.17
C ALA A 526 -6.92 -18.51 4.06
N LEU A 527 -5.76 -18.82 3.49
CA LEU A 527 -4.61 -19.40 4.18
C LEU A 527 -3.35 -18.58 3.89
N ASP A 528 -2.69 -18.09 4.93
CA ASP A 528 -1.45 -17.32 4.84
C ASP A 528 -0.37 -17.99 5.71
N LEU A 529 0.63 -18.58 5.04
CA LEU A 529 1.69 -19.37 5.64
C LEU A 529 3.01 -18.61 5.50
N LYS A 530 3.49 -18.05 6.61
CA LYS A 530 4.83 -17.47 6.73
C LYS A 530 5.69 -18.39 7.57
N ALA A 531 6.45 -19.25 6.89
CA ALA A 531 7.25 -20.29 7.53
C ALA A 531 8.26 -20.91 6.56
N PRO A 532 9.42 -21.42 7.06
CA PRO A 532 10.42 -22.11 6.26
C PRO A 532 9.99 -23.53 5.86
N LEU A 533 8.81 -23.68 5.23
CA LEU A 533 8.25 -24.96 4.80
C LEU A 533 9.11 -25.59 3.70
N THR A 534 9.63 -26.80 3.93
CA THR A 534 10.41 -27.54 2.93
C THR A 534 9.52 -28.33 1.96
N TYR A 535 8.27 -28.61 2.33
CA TYR A 535 7.27 -29.19 1.46
C TYR A 535 5.84 -28.80 1.86
N LEU A 536 4.88 -28.98 0.94
CA LEU A 536 3.45 -28.77 1.17
C LEU A 536 2.70 -30.12 1.19
N PRO A 537 2.01 -30.49 2.27
CA PRO A 537 1.32 -31.78 2.37
C PRO A 537 0.10 -31.87 1.45
N ARG A 538 -0.20 -33.08 0.95
CA ARG A 538 -1.34 -33.35 0.06
C ARG A 538 -2.69 -33.02 0.70
N THR A 539 -2.83 -33.18 2.01
CA THR A 539 -4.10 -32.89 2.71
C THR A 539 -4.49 -31.43 2.65
N VAL A 540 -3.53 -30.51 2.55
CA VAL A 540 -3.81 -29.08 2.33
C VAL A 540 -4.45 -28.88 0.95
N THR A 541 -4.03 -29.67 -0.06
CA THR A 541 -4.59 -29.62 -1.42
C THR A 541 -6.01 -30.19 -1.53
N GLU A 542 -6.51 -30.87 -0.50
CA GLU A 542 -7.89 -31.36 -0.44
C GLU A 542 -8.91 -30.26 -0.13
N ASN A 543 -8.48 -29.08 0.32
CA ASN A 543 -9.39 -27.98 0.62
C ASN A 543 -9.98 -27.39 -0.67
N ARG A 544 -11.27 -27.65 -0.91
CA ARG A 544 -11.95 -27.25 -2.16
C ARG A 544 -12.51 -25.82 -2.13
N ASP A 545 -12.59 -25.21 -0.95
CA ASP A 545 -13.18 -23.89 -0.73
C ASP A 545 -12.15 -22.77 -0.64
N LEU A 546 -10.86 -23.12 -0.60
CA LEU A 546 -9.76 -22.17 -0.54
C LEU A 546 -9.72 -21.27 -1.78
N GLN A 547 -9.81 -19.97 -1.55
CA GLN A 547 -9.78 -18.92 -2.59
C GLN A 547 -8.52 -18.05 -2.51
N VAL A 548 -7.91 -17.90 -1.34
CA VAL A 548 -6.69 -17.13 -1.13
C VAL A 548 -5.64 -18.04 -0.47
N LEU A 549 -4.47 -18.14 -1.09
CA LEU A 549 -3.33 -18.88 -0.55
C LEU A 549 -2.06 -18.02 -0.66
N LYS A 550 -1.37 -17.82 0.46
CA LYS A 550 -0.10 -17.09 0.52
C LYS A 550 0.99 -17.95 1.14
N PHE A 551 2.16 -17.88 0.53
CA PHE A 551 3.40 -18.44 1.03
C PHE A 551 4.40 -17.32 1.22
N GLU A 552 4.96 -17.21 2.40
CA GLU A 552 6.02 -16.28 2.75
C GLU A 552 7.19 -17.04 3.39
N ASP A 553 8.41 -16.76 2.94
CA ASP A 553 9.66 -17.34 3.46
C ASP A 553 9.74 -18.89 3.41
N CYS A 554 8.94 -19.55 2.55
CA CYS A 554 9.00 -21.01 2.37
C CYS A 554 10.26 -21.49 1.64
N LEU A 555 10.69 -22.70 1.96
CA LEU A 555 11.93 -23.34 1.49
C LEU A 555 11.70 -24.49 0.49
N PHE A 556 10.46 -24.76 0.08
CA PHE A 556 10.19 -25.81 -0.90
C PHE A 556 10.76 -25.44 -2.27
N GLU A 557 11.44 -26.39 -2.91
CA GLU A 557 11.95 -26.19 -4.28
C GLU A 557 10.86 -26.32 -5.34
N ARG A 558 9.83 -27.13 -5.07
CA ARG A 558 8.72 -27.44 -5.97
C ARG A 558 7.43 -27.66 -5.18
N LEU A 559 6.30 -27.41 -5.84
CA LEU A 559 4.96 -27.74 -5.33
C LEU A 559 4.55 -29.16 -5.76
N PRO A 560 3.72 -29.86 -4.98
CA PRO A 560 3.19 -31.17 -5.38
C PRO A 560 2.31 -31.06 -6.64
N GLN A 561 2.23 -32.11 -7.45
CA GLN A 561 1.35 -32.10 -8.63
C GLN A 561 -0.14 -31.93 -8.27
N THR A 562 -0.56 -32.40 -7.08
CA THR A 562 -1.92 -32.20 -6.56
C THR A 562 -2.23 -30.74 -6.24
N PHE A 563 -1.26 -29.82 -6.27
CA PHE A 563 -1.47 -28.41 -6.01
C PHE A 563 -2.54 -27.78 -6.92
N VAL A 564 -2.73 -28.31 -8.12
CA VAL A 564 -3.75 -27.83 -9.07
C VAL A 564 -5.18 -28.25 -8.71
N GLU A 565 -5.38 -29.00 -7.62
CA GLU A 565 -6.69 -29.45 -7.15
C GLU A 565 -7.51 -28.36 -6.44
N PHE A 566 -6.92 -27.21 -6.09
CA PHE A 566 -7.66 -26.07 -5.56
C PHE A 566 -8.58 -25.44 -6.63
N ARG A 567 -9.80 -25.95 -6.75
CA ARG A 567 -10.74 -25.56 -7.82
C ARG A 567 -11.25 -24.12 -7.70
N ARG A 568 -11.30 -23.59 -6.48
CA ARG A 568 -11.81 -22.24 -6.17
C ARG A 568 -10.69 -21.23 -5.93
N LEU A 569 -9.42 -21.60 -6.14
CA LEU A 569 -8.31 -20.69 -5.87
C LEU A 569 -8.37 -19.48 -6.82
N ARG A 570 -8.43 -18.28 -6.24
CA ARG A 570 -8.53 -16.99 -6.95
C ARG A 570 -7.28 -16.14 -6.80
N HIS A 571 -6.61 -16.24 -5.66
CA HIS A 571 -5.44 -15.43 -5.31
C HIS A 571 -4.35 -16.33 -4.78
N LEU A 572 -3.18 -16.26 -5.40
CA LEU A 572 -2.01 -17.02 -5.01
C LEU A 572 -0.80 -16.10 -4.94
N THR A 573 -0.13 -16.08 -3.78
CA THR A 573 1.07 -15.29 -3.56
C THR A 573 2.22 -16.17 -3.08
N PHE A 574 3.39 -15.99 -3.67
CA PHE A 574 4.66 -16.44 -3.12
C PHE A 574 5.53 -15.21 -2.88
N SER A 575 6.02 -15.06 -1.66
CA SER A 575 6.88 -13.96 -1.24
C SER A 575 8.11 -14.53 -0.56
N SER A 576 9.31 -14.15 -0.99
CA SER A 576 10.56 -14.63 -0.40
C SER A 576 10.69 -16.16 -0.35
N CYS A 577 9.98 -16.91 -1.20
CA CYS A 577 10.17 -18.35 -1.38
C CYS A 577 11.44 -18.58 -2.21
N LYS A 578 12.60 -18.40 -1.60
CA LYS A 578 13.91 -18.27 -2.27
C LYS A 578 14.34 -19.54 -3.01
N GLU A 579 13.84 -20.70 -2.58
CA GLU A 579 14.20 -22.01 -3.11
C GLU A 579 13.27 -22.48 -4.25
N LEU A 580 12.10 -21.86 -4.41
CA LEU A 580 11.13 -22.24 -5.43
C LEU A 580 11.71 -22.06 -6.84
N ARG A 581 11.81 -23.17 -7.59
CA ARG A 581 12.40 -23.16 -8.95
C ARG A 581 11.38 -23.09 -10.07
N SER A 582 10.23 -23.73 -9.90
CA SER A 582 9.17 -23.78 -10.92
C SER A 582 7.80 -24.09 -10.33
N LEU A 583 6.76 -23.85 -11.12
CA LEU A 583 5.39 -24.28 -10.83
C LEU A 583 5.11 -25.66 -11.51
N PRO A 584 4.14 -26.45 -11.03
CA PRO A 584 3.76 -27.72 -11.65
C PRO A 584 3.40 -27.60 -13.14
N GLU A 585 3.72 -28.61 -13.96
CA GLU A 585 3.44 -28.58 -15.41
C GLU A 585 1.95 -28.36 -15.74
N ASP A 586 1.03 -28.83 -14.89
CA ASP A 586 -0.41 -28.67 -15.05
C ASP A 586 -0.98 -27.37 -14.45
N PHE A 587 -0.13 -26.39 -14.08
CA PHE A 587 -0.57 -25.16 -13.41
C PHE A 587 -1.69 -24.40 -14.15
N GLY A 588 -1.74 -24.50 -15.47
CA GLY A 588 -2.81 -23.96 -16.31
C GLY A 588 -4.22 -24.51 -16.04
N ARG A 589 -4.38 -25.54 -15.19
CA ARG A 589 -5.69 -26.10 -14.81
C ARG A 589 -6.49 -25.21 -13.86
N PHE A 590 -5.88 -24.19 -13.25
CA PHE A 590 -6.62 -23.26 -12.40
C PHE A 590 -7.61 -22.41 -13.22
N SER A 591 -8.90 -22.77 -13.13
CA SER A 591 -9.97 -22.13 -13.89
C SER A 591 -10.49 -20.82 -13.28
N GLU A 592 -10.29 -20.61 -11.97
CA GLU A 592 -10.74 -19.42 -11.23
C GLU A 592 -9.59 -18.53 -10.74
N LEU A 593 -8.33 -18.79 -11.10
CA LEU A 593 -7.21 -17.97 -10.63
C LEU A 593 -7.27 -16.59 -11.29
N HIS A 594 -7.48 -15.54 -10.48
CA HIS A 594 -7.64 -14.16 -10.90
C HIS A 594 -6.37 -13.33 -10.67
N SER A 595 -5.61 -13.62 -9.60
CA SER A 595 -4.36 -12.96 -9.28
C SER A 595 -3.26 -13.96 -8.94
N LEU A 596 -2.08 -13.77 -9.51
CA LEU A 596 -0.87 -14.50 -9.15
C LEU A 596 0.27 -13.51 -8.88
N GLU A 597 0.92 -13.68 -7.74
CA GLU A 597 2.02 -12.84 -7.31
C GLU A 597 3.24 -13.69 -6.93
N LEU A 598 4.39 -13.35 -7.49
CA LEU A 598 5.68 -13.98 -7.25
C LEU A 598 6.69 -12.87 -6.92
N HIS A 599 7.10 -12.76 -5.67
CA HIS A 599 8.02 -11.72 -5.18
C HIS A 599 9.26 -12.36 -4.56
N HIS A 600 10.44 -11.88 -4.91
CA HIS A 600 11.72 -12.29 -4.30
C HIS A 600 11.99 -13.82 -4.35
N CYS A 601 11.46 -14.51 -5.35
CA CYS A 601 11.76 -15.92 -5.63
C CYS A 601 13.00 -16.02 -6.54
N TYR A 602 14.18 -15.76 -5.97
CA TYR A 602 15.41 -15.56 -6.74
C TYR A 602 15.86 -16.77 -7.58
N LYS A 603 15.54 -18.02 -7.15
CA LYS A 603 15.85 -19.26 -7.88
C LYS A 603 14.76 -19.68 -8.87
N PHE A 604 13.69 -18.89 -9.05
CA PHE A 604 12.62 -19.23 -9.98
C PHE A 604 13.11 -19.17 -11.43
N GLU A 605 13.12 -20.30 -12.13
CA GLU A 605 13.77 -20.46 -13.45
C GLU A 605 12.79 -20.34 -14.62
N ALA A 606 11.59 -20.91 -14.48
CA ALA A 606 10.62 -21.00 -15.58
C ALA A 606 9.16 -21.11 -15.13
N LEU A 607 8.27 -20.56 -15.96
CA LEU A 607 6.83 -20.85 -15.93
C LEU A 607 6.54 -22.09 -16.80
N PRO A 608 5.58 -22.95 -16.42
CA PRO A 608 5.23 -24.16 -17.17
C PRO A 608 4.56 -23.82 -18.51
N ASP A 609 4.61 -24.74 -19.47
CA ASP A 609 4.01 -24.53 -20.80
C ASP A 609 2.48 -24.39 -20.74
N SER A 610 1.83 -24.96 -19.72
CA SER A 610 0.39 -24.79 -19.50
C SER A 610 -0.01 -23.40 -18.99
N PHE A 611 0.94 -22.53 -18.62
CA PHE A 611 0.64 -21.26 -17.95
C PHE A 611 -0.28 -20.35 -18.79
N GLY A 612 -0.19 -20.38 -20.12
CA GLY A 612 -1.10 -19.65 -21.01
C GLY A 612 -2.59 -20.05 -20.90
N ASN A 613 -2.90 -21.17 -20.25
CA ASN A 613 -4.27 -21.68 -20.07
C ASN A 613 -4.99 -21.07 -18.85
N LEU A 614 -4.36 -20.15 -18.11
CA LEU A 614 -5.00 -19.42 -17.00
C LEU A 614 -5.99 -18.36 -17.52
N HIS A 615 -7.12 -18.80 -18.08
CA HIS A 615 -8.08 -17.95 -18.79
C HIS A 615 -8.85 -16.96 -17.91
N SER A 616 -8.75 -17.08 -16.57
CA SER A 616 -9.38 -16.16 -15.61
C SER A 616 -8.40 -15.16 -14.99
N LEU A 617 -7.10 -15.28 -15.30
CA LEU A 617 -6.06 -14.44 -14.71
C LEU A 617 -6.21 -13.00 -15.20
N LYS A 618 -6.38 -12.07 -14.25
CA LYS A 618 -6.51 -10.62 -14.49
C LYS A 618 -5.27 -9.87 -14.09
N ASN A 619 -4.63 -10.29 -13.00
CA ASN A 619 -3.47 -9.63 -12.41
C ASN A 619 -2.31 -10.63 -12.29
N LEU A 620 -1.14 -10.24 -12.80
CA LEU A 620 0.09 -11.02 -12.66
C LEU A 620 1.22 -10.09 -12.23
N MET A 621 1.82 -10.37 -11.07
CA MET A 621 3.01 -9.67 -10.58
C MET A 621 4.16 -10.64 -10.42
N MET A 622 5.29 -10.31 -11.03
CA MET A 622 6.54 -11.05 -10.97
C MET A 622 7.66 -10.05 -10.69
N VAL A 623 8.15 -10.02 -9.45
CA VAL A 623 9.11 -9.01 -8.98
C VAL A 623 10.33 -9.70 -8.39
N SER A 624 11.53 -9.28 -8.81
CA SER A 624 12.81 -9.83 -8.38
C SER A 624 12.94 -11.34 -8.65
N LEU A 625 12.54 -11.77 -9.85
CA LEU A 625 12.74 -13.13 -10.34
C LEU A 625 14.03 -13.22 -11.17
N HIS A 626 15.18 -13.10 -10.52
CA HIS A 626 16.47 -12.90 -11.19
C HIS A 626 16.85 -14.06 -12.15
N ASN A 627 16.44 -15.29 -11.85
CA ASN A 627 16.74 -16.47 -12.68
C ASN A 627 15.68 -16.78 -13.75
N LEU A 628 14.57 -16.04 -13.83
CA LEU A 628 13.52 -16.31 -14.81
C LEU A 628 14.06 -16.03 -16.22
N GLN A 629 14.20 -17.07 -17.04
CA GLN A 629 14.89 -16.97 -18.33
C GLN A 629 13.97 -16.54 -19.47
N LYS A 630 12.71 -16.96 -19.45
CA LYS A 630 11.75 -16.68 -20.52
C LYS A 630 10.31 -16.81 -20.04
N LEU A 631 9.40 -16.18 -20.79
CA LEU A 631 7.98 -16.45 -20.73
C LEU A 631 7.62 -17.56 -21.75
N PRO A 632 6.61 -18.40 -21.48
CA PRO A 632 6.20 -19.47 -22.39
C PRO A 632 5.64 -18.92 -23.70
N GLU A 633 5.79 -19.66 -24.81
CA GLU A 633 5.38 -19.18 -26.15
C GLU A 633 3.87 -18.88 -26.25
N ASN A 634 3.04 -19.53 -25.44
CA ASN A 634 1.59 -19.31 -25.38
C ASN A 634 1.17 -18.24 -24.34
N PHE A 635 2.10 -17.46 -23.77
CA PHE A 635 1.79 -16.45 -22.74
C PHE A 635 0.69 -15.47 -23.16
N GLY A 636 0.59 -15.14 -24.45
CA GLY A 636 -0.49 -14.33 -25.01
C GLY A 636 -1.90 -14.91 -24.92
N ALA A 637 -2.07 -16.17 -24.50
CA ALA A 637 -3.38 -16.82 -24.32
C ALA A 637 -4.11 -16.40 -23.03
N LEU A 638 -3.45 -15.62 -22.16
CA LEU A 638 -4.02 -14.97 -20.97
C LEU A 638 -4.99 -13.84 -21.38
N SER A 639 -6.11 -14.21 -21.99
CA SER A 639 -7.02 -13.29 -22.69
C SER A 639 -7.76 -12.30 -21.79
N LYS A 640 -7.84 -12.56 -20.48
CA LYS A 640 -8.44 -11.66 -19.47
C LYS A 640 -7.42 -10.86 -18.67
N LEU A 641 -6.12 -10.95 -18.98
CA LEU A 641 -5.09 -10.24 -18.25
C LEU A 641 -5.25 -8.74 -18.45
N GLU A 642 -5.47 -8.00 -17.36
CA GLU A 642 -5.68 -6.55 -17.33
C GLU A 642 -4.44 -5.81 -16.83
N SER A 643 -3.70 -6.42 -15.89
CA SER A 643 -2.50 -5.83 -15.29
C SER A 643 -1.35 -6.86 -15.24
N LEU A 644 -0.19 -6.46 -15.76
CA LEU A 644 1.03 -7.26 -15.75
C LEU A 644 2.21 -6.43 -15.27
N LYS A 645 2.85 -6.89 -14.19
CA LYS A 645 4.12 -6.36 -13.72
C LYS A 645 5.20 -7.44 -13.76
N ILE A 646 6.27 -7.17 -14.49
CA ILE A 646 7.50 -7.96 -14.49
C ILE A 646 8.63 -6.98 -14.18
N SER A 647 9.24 -7.11 -13.01
CA SER A 647 10.32 -6.21 -12.59
C SER A 647 11.52 -6.98 -12.06
N ASP A 648 12.72 -6.44 -12.32
CA ASP A 648 14.00 -7.01 -11.86
C ASP A 648 14.22 -8.47 -12.34
N ALA A 649 13.63 -8.81 -13.49
CA ALA A 649 13.78 -10.08 -14.20
C ALA A 649 14.87 -9.96 -15.27
N HIS A 650 16.13 -9.93 -14.82
CA HIS A 650 17.26 -9.58 -15.67
C HIS A 650 17.57 -10.62 -16.76
N ASN A 651 17.16 -11.89 -16.62
CA ASN A 651 17.48 -12.95 -17.58
C ASN A 651 16.46 -13.12 -18.72
N ILE A 652 15.42 -12.28 -18.79
CA ILE A 652 14.47 -12.28 -19.90
C ILE A 652 15.02 -11.42 -21.06
N TYR A 653 15.44 -12.09 -22.14
CA TYR A 653 16.01 -11.42 -23.32
C TYR A 653 14.96 -10.91 -24.33
N SER A 654 13.80 -11.56 -24.38
CA SER A 654 12.70 -11.21 -25.29
C SER A 654 11.35 -11.64 -24.72
N LEU A 655 10.30 -10.91 -25.10
CA LEU A 655 8.91 -11.34 -24.90
C LEU A 655 8.44 -12.19 -26.10
N PRO A 656 7.60 -13.21 -25.91
CA PRO A 656 7.14 -14.08 -26.99
C PRO A 656 6.28 -13.32 -28.00
N ASP A 657 6.24 -13.76 -29.27
CA ASP A 657 5.42 -13.11 -30.30
C ASP A 657 3.91 -13.20 -29.99
N SER A 658 3.49 -14.15 -29.17
CA SER A 658 2.11 -14.23 -28.68
C SER A 658 1.72 -13.06 -27.78
N PHE A 659 2.67 -12.33 -27.19
CA PHE A 659 2.41 -11.27 -26.20
C PHE A 659 1.42 -10.21 -26.70
N GLY A 660 1.42 -9.87 -27.99
CA GLY A 660 0.43 -8.98 -28.60
C GLY A 660 -1.03 -9.47 -28.57
N ARG A 661 -1.30 -10.72 -28.15
CA ARG A 661 -2.66 -11.28 -27.99
C ARG A 661 -3.29 -10.93 -26.64
N LEU A 662 -2.56 -10.31 -25.72
CA LEU A 662 -3.07 -9.79 -24.43
C LEU A 662 -3.97 -8.57 -24.64
N THR A 663 -5.09 -8.75 -25.34
CA THR A 663 -5.93 -7.65 -25.85
C THR A 663 -6.65 -6.86 -24.76
N GLN A 664 -6.83 -7.44 -23.57
CA GLN A 664 -7.42 -6.78 -22.40
C GLN A 664 -6.39 -6.06 -21.52
N LEU A 665 -5.09 -6.18 -21.81
CA LEU A 665 -4.03 -5.61 -20.97
C LEU A 665 -4.11 -4.09 -20.99
N ARG A 666 -4.24 -3.49 -19.80
CA ARG A 666 -4.34 -2.04 -19.58
C ARG A 666 -3.05 -1.48 -19.01
N ASP A 667 -2.47 -2.18 -18.03
CA ASP A 667 -1.29 -1.72 -17.31
C ASP A 667 -0.15 -2.72 -17.47
N LEU A 668 0.98 -2.25 -18.01
CA LEU A 668 2.16 -3.06 -18.24
C LEU A 668 3.40 -2.38 -17.65
N TYR A 669 4.08 -3.08 -16.73
CA TYR A 669 5.34 -2.64 -16.13
C TYR A 669 6.41 -3.68 -16.42
N LEU A 670 7.48 -3.27 -17.09
CA LEU A 670 8.63 -4.09 -17.50
C LEU A 670 9.94 -3.53 -16.93
N ASP A 671 9.87 -2.92 -15.75
CA ASP A 671 10.96 -2.13 -15.17
C ASP A 671 12.18 -3.00 -14.81
N ASN A 672 13.38 -2.43 -14.98
CA ASN A 672 14.67 -3.05 -14.70
C ASN A 672 14.90 -4.40 -15.40
N MET A 673 14.23 -4.64 -16.53
CA MET A 673 14.56 -5.76 -17.42
C MET A 673 15.81 -5.45 -18.24
N SER A 674 16.96 -5.52 -17.58
CA SER A 674 18.25 -5.04 -18.11
C SER A 674 18.72 -5.78 -19.36
N ASN A 675 18.41 -7.06 -19.56
CA ASN A 675 18.79 -7.78 -20.79
C ASN A 675 17.67 -7.87 -21.84
N LEU A 676 16.52 -7.20 -21.62
CA LEU A 676 15.45 -7.17 -22.63
C LEU A 676 15.96 -6.41 -23.87
N LEU A 677 16.06 -7.11 -25.01
CA LEU A 677 16.69 -6.56 -26.21
C LEU A 677 15.70 -5.82 -27.11
N ALA A 678 14.48 -6.34 -27.22
CA ALA A 678 13.46 -5.86 -28.18
C ALA A 678 12.03 -6.21 -27.71
N LEU A 679 11.07 -5.37 -28.12
CA LEU A 679 9.65 -5.70 -28.02
C LEU A 679 9.22 -6.49 -29.27
N PRO A 680 8.28 -7.45 -29.16
CA PRO A 680 7.87 -8.30 -30.26
C PRO A 680 7.14 -7.51 -31.36
N SER A 681 7.16 -8.03 -32.58
CA SER A 681 6.49 -7.39 -33.73
C SER A 681 4.97 -7.28 -33.57
N SER A 682 4.39 -8.07 -32.67
CA SER A 682 2.97 -8.08 -32.33
C SER A 682 2.58 -7.05 -31.26
N PHE A 683 3.53 -6.35 -30.63
CA PHE A 683 3.29 -5.51 -29.45
C PHE A 683 2.24 -4.40 -29.70
N GLY A 684 2.17 -3.86 -30.92
CA GLY A 684 1.15 -2.89 -31.34
C GLY A 684 -0.30 -3.39 -31.32
N LYS A 685 -0.55 -4.68 -31.06
CA LYS A 685 -1.90 -5.27 -30.97
C LYS A 685 -2.53 -5.14 -29.58
N LEU A 686 -1.80 -4.62 -28.59
CA LEU A 686 -2.29 -4.38 -27.22
C LEU A 686 -3.29 -3.20 -27.19
N SER A 687 -4.50 -3.46 -27.68
CA SER A 687 -5.49 -2.41 -27.99
C SER A 687 -6.07 -1.68 -26.78
N GLN A 688 -6.08 -2.30 -25.59
CA GLN A 688 -6.60 -1.71 -24.36
C GLN A 688 -5.51 -1.07 -23.49
N MET A 689 -4.25 -1.13 -23.91
CA MET A 689 -3.12 -0.67 -23.09
C MET A 689 -3.22 0.83 -22.83
N ARG A 690 -3.30 1.19 -21.56
CA ARG A 690 -3.38 2.57 -21.05
C ARG A 690 -2.04 3.04 -20.50
N ARG A 691 -1.26 2.14 -19.91
CA ARG A 691 0.03 2.47 -19.28
C ARG A 691 1.10 1.45 -19.64
N LEU A 692 2.28 1.97 -19.97
CA LEU A 692 3.48 1.20 -20.19
C LEU A 692 4.64 1.84 -19.43
N SER A 693 5.32 1.06 -18.60
CA SER A 693 6.58 1.41 -17.97
C SER A 693 7.67 0.44 -18.40
N MET A 694 8.82 0.97 -18.81
CA MET A 694 10.02 0.23 -19.19
C MET A 694 11.26 0.91 -18.60
N VAL A 695 11.15 1.32 -17.34
CA VAL A 695 12.21 2.07 -16.65
C VAL A 695 13.45 1.20 -16.52
N GLY A 696 14.63 1.73 -16.81
CA GLY A 696 15.89 0.99 -16.64
C GLY A 696 16.10 -0.18 -17.61
N CYS A 697 15.29 -0.32 -18.67
CA CYS A 697 15.52 -1.34 -19.71
C CYS A 697 16.66 -0.97 -20.67
N MET A 698 17.60 -1.89 -20.92
CA MET A 698 18.75 -1.66 -21.81
C MET A 698 18.52 -2.18 -23.24
N MET A 699 17.36 -1.85 -23.79
CA MET A 699 16.92 -2.23 -25.13
C MET A 699 17.98 -1.92 -26.21
N THR A 700 18.33 -2.93 -27.00
CA THR A 700 19.35 -2.85 -28.08
C THR A 700 18.77 -2.71 -29.47
N LYS A 701 17.43 -2.59 -29.59
CA LYS A 701 16.74 -2.32 -30.86
C LYS A 701 15.77 -1.14 -30.69
N GLU A 702 15.40 -0.53 -31.82
CA GLU A 702 14.33 0.49 -31.85
C GLU A 702 12.99 -0.09 -31.38
N LEU A 703 12.10 0.77 -30.90
CA LEU A 703 10.70 0.38 -30.72
C LEU A 703 10.09 -0.07 -32.06
N PRO A 704 9.31 -1.17 -32.09
CA PRO A 704 8.81 -1.71 -33.34
C PRO A 704 7.84 -0.71 -34.00
N ARG A 705 7.79 -0.68 -35.34
CA ARG A 705 6.91 0.26 -36.09
C ARG A 705 5.44 0.18 -35.68
N CYS A 706 4.99 -1.00 -35.26
CA CYS A 706 3.63 -1.24 -34.78
C CYS A 706 3.33 -0.58 -33.41
N PHE A 707 4.34 -0.11 -32.67
CA PHE A 707 4.17 0.54 -31.38
C PHE A 707 3.26 1.78 -31.47
N GLY A 708 3.25 2.48 -32.61
CA GLY A 708 2.31 3.58 -32.88
C GLY A 708 0.84 3.17 -32.94
N ASN A 709 0.53 1.87 -32.98
CA ASN A 709 -0.84 1.33 -33.00
C ASN A 709 -1.42 1.15 -31.59
N LEU A 710 -0.72 1.55 -30.53
CA LEU A 710 -1.23 1.51 -29.16
C LEU A 710 -2.20 2.68 -28.92
N LEU A 711 -3.38 2.58 -29.54
CA LEU A 711 -4.34 3.70 -29.66
C LEU A 711 -4.88 4.23 -28.33
N ASN A 712 -4.80 3.42 -27.26
CA ASN A 712 -5.28 3.78 -25.93
C ASN A 712 -4.17 4.15 -24.94
N LEU A 713 -2.90 4.14 -25.38
CA LEU A 713 -1.78 4.43 -24.47
C LEU A 713 -1.84 5.89 -24.03
N THR A 714 -2.02 6.10 -22.74
CA THR A 714 -2.10 7.42 -22.11
C THR A 714 -0.82 7.78 -21.37
N ILE A 715 -0.11 6.79 -20.86
CA ILE A 715 1.12 6.94 -20.09
C ILE A 715 2.20 6.04 -20.66
N LEU A 716 3.35 6.63 -20.94
CA LEU A 716 4.58 5.94 -21.32
C LEU A 716 5.72 6.42 -20.42
N ASP A 717 6.22 5.53 -19.57
CA ASP A 717 7.43 5.74 -18.78
C ASP A 717 8.60 4.96 -19.38
N ILE A 718 9.63 5.70 -19.79
CA ILE A 718 10.84 5.15 -20.40
C ILE A 718 12.09 5.80 -19.78
N ARG A 719 12.01 6.22 -18.52
CA ARG A 719 13.18 6.71 -17.76
C ARG A 719 14.30 5.66 -17.80
N ASP A 720 15.51 6.10 -18.11
CA ASP A 720 16.65 5.21 -18.29
C ASP A 720 16.50 4.07 -19.32
N CYS A 721 15.53 4.15 -20.22
CA CYS A 721 15.41 3.20 -21.32
C CYS A 721 16.42 3.54 -22.43
N ARG A 722 17.31 2.60 -22.77
CA ARG A 722 18.38 2.84 -23.77
C ARG A 722 17.88 2.92 -25.22
N SER A 723 16.74 2.29 -25.56
CA SER A 723 16.22 2.29 -26.95
C SER A 723 16.02 3.71 -27.49
N VAL A 724 15.37 4.58 -26.72
CA VAL A 724 15.07 5.95 -27.15
C VAL A 724 16.32 6.83 -27.11
N LYS A 725 17.29 6.50 -26.25
CA LYS A 725 18.59 7.19 -26.18
C LYS A 725 19.45 6.94 -27.43
N VAL A 726 19.45 5.70 -27.94
CA VAL A 726 20.31 5.26 -29.06
C VAL A 726 19.61 5.34 -30.42
N TYR A 727 18.28 5.20 -30.46
CA TYR A 727 17.51 5.08 -31.70
C TYR A 727 16.45 6.19 -31.85
N PRO A 728 16.78 7.31 -32.51
CA PRO A 728 15.84 8.40 -32.81
C PRO A 728 14.58 7.95 -33.55
N GLY A 729 14.65 6.86 -34.34
CA GLY A 729 13.51 6.27 -35.03
C GLY A 729 12.33 5.91 -34.11
N SER A 730 12.63 5.55 -32.86
CA SER A 730 11.62 5.25 -31.83
C SER A 730 10.76 6.47 -31.50
N ILE A 731 11.32 7.69 -31.54
CA ILE A 731 10.59 8.94 -31.26
C ILE A 731 9.46 9.13 -32.28
N HIS A 732 9.73 8.88 -33.57
CA HIS A 732 8.73 9.02 -34.62
C HIS A 732 7.55 8.05 -34.43
N VAL A 733 7.78 6.86 -33.87
CA VAL A 733 6.71 5.90 -33.60
C VAL A 733 5.90 6.30 -32.36
N ILE A 734 6.56 6.78 -31.30
CA ILE A 734 5.87 7.30 -30.08
C ILE A 734 4.96 8.48 -30.44
N ARG A 735 5.38 9.35 -31.36
CA ARG A 735 4.58 10.50 -31.82
C ARG A 735 3.27 10.11 -32.52
N ARG A 736 3.15 8.87 -33.01
CA ARG A 736 1.91 8.38 -33.65
C ARG A 736 0.84 7.95 -32.65
N LEU A 737 1.14 7.95 -31.35
CA LEU A 737 0.20 7.56 -30.30
C LEU A 737 -0.87 8.64 -30.09
N PRO A 738 -2.15 8.38 -30.42
CA PRO A 738 -3.16 9.43 -30.48
C PRO A 738 -3.66 9.90 -29.12
N LYS A 739 -3.52 9.08 -28.07
CA LYS A 739 -4.04 9.36 -26.71
C LYS A 739 -2.95 9.56 -25.67
N LEU A 740 -1.68 9.63 -26.07
CA LEU A 740 -0.57 9.78 -25.14
C LEU A 740 -0.66 11.14 -24.44
N ARG A 741 -0.86 11.11 -23.13
CA ARG A 741 -0.93 12.30 -22.27
C ARG A 741 0.40 12.56 -21.59
N TYR A 742 1.05 11.49 -21.13
CA TYR A 742 2.26 11.55 -20.33
C TYR A 742 3.35 10.70 -20.96
N LEU A 743 4.40 11.39 -21.41
CA LEU A 743 5.67 10.80 -21.77
C LEU A 743 6.68 11.18 -20.69
N ILE A 744 7.15 10.17 -19.96
CA ILE A 744 8.12 10.32 -18.89
C ILE A 744 9.45 9.84 -19.42
N VAL A 745 10.37 10.78 -19.51
CA VAL A 745 11.73 10.56 -19.97
C VAL A 745 12.66 11.20 -18.96
N GLU A 746 13.67 10.45 -18.55
CA GLU A 746 14.79 10.95 -17.77
C GLU A 746 16.05 10.37 -18.39
N THR A 747 16.95 11.28 -18.76
CA THR A 747 18.27 10.95 -19.27
C THR A 747 19.23 11.15 -18.11
N ASN A 748 19.50 10.10 -17.33
CA ASN A 748 20.71 10.14 -16.52
C ASN A 748 21.91 10.32 -17.46
N PHE A 749 22.65 11.41 -17.21
CA PHE A 749 23.90 11.70 -17.90
C PHE A 749 24.91 10.60 -17.57
N PRO A 750 25.75 10.21 -18.53
CA PRO A 750 26.68 9.10 -18.33
C PRO A 750 27.61 9.35 -17.16
N ARG A 751 27.88 8.30 -16.37
CA ARG A 751 28.84 8.35 -15.25
C ARG A 751 30.30 8.40 -15.74
N SER A 752 30.55 8.31 -17.06
CA SER A 752 31.89 8.33 -17.66
C SER A 752 31.94 8.95 -19.06
N LYS A 753 33.10 9.53 -19.43
CA LYS A 753 33.34 10.20 -20.74
C LYS A 753 33.26 9.28 -21.96
N SER A 754 33.38 7.97 -21.81
CA SER A 754 33.29 7.02 -22.95
C SER A 754 31.86 6.77 -23.43
N GLU A 755 30.86 7.13 -22.62
CA GLU A 755 29.46 6.94 -22.93
C GLU A 755 28.85 8.15 -23.66
N GLU A 756 29.41 9.36 -23.53
CA GLU A 756 28.88 10.65 -24.04
C GLU A 756 28.50 10.68 -25.54
N THR A 757 29.12 9.87 -26.40
CA THR A 757 28.92 9.92 -27.85
C THR A 757 27.67 9.19 -28.37
N SER A 758 26.96 8.46 -27.50
CA SER A 758 25.82 7.60 -27.88
C SER A 758 24.46 8.06 -27.34
N TYR A 759 24.38 9.24 -26.71
CA TYR A 759 23.19 9.75 -26.04
C TYR A 759 22.63 10.98 -26.77
N LEU A 760 21.31 11.00 -26.97
CA LEU A 760 20.59 12.24 -27.27
C LEU A 760 20.60 13.15 -26.03
N SER A 761 21.14 14.36 -26.19
CA SER A 761 20.95 15.42 -25.19
C SER A 761 19.47 15.78 -25.05
N GLU A 762 19.06 16.32 -23.90
CA GLU A 762 17.67 16.80 -23.70
C GLU A 762 17.23 17.76 -24.82
N ARG A 763 18.15 18.62 -25.27
CA ARG A 763 17.92 19.54 -26.38
C ARG A 763 17.66 18.81 -27.70
N GLN A 764 18.49 17.83 -28.06
CA GLN A 764 18.30 17.03 -29.28
C GLN A 764 17.01 16.22 -29.22
N PHE A 765 16.67 15.66 -28.06
CA PHE A 765 15.40 14.97 -27.87
C PHE A 765 14.21 15.91 -28.09
N ARG A 766 14.25 17.13 -27.54
CA ARG A 766 13.22 18.15 -27.75
C ARG A 766 13.14 18.59 -29.21
N GLU A 767 14.28 18.81 -29.87
CA GLU A 767 14.32 19.18 -31.29
C GLU A 767 13.72 18.07 -32.17
N LEU A 768 14.05 16.79 -31.95
CA LEU A 768 13.46 15.65 -32.64
C LEU A 768 11.95 15.48 -32.35
N TRP A 769 11.54 15.78 -31.12
CA TRP A 769 10.13 15.77 -30.74
C TRP A 769 9.32 16.89 -31.41
N LEU A 770 9.90 18.09 -31.58
CA LEU A 770 9.25 19.29 -32.11
C LEU A 770 9.36 19.48 -33.62
N SER A 771 10.34 18.87 -34.28
CA SER A 771 10.66 19.07 -35.71
C SER A 771 9.73 18.37 -36.71
N GLY A 772 8.51 17.98 -36.31
CA GLY A 772 7.56 17.28 -37.18
C GLY A 772 6.14 17.78 -37.02
#